data_AF-A0A6P4ZB95-F1
#
_entry.id   AF-A0A6P4ZB95-F1
#
_cell.length_a   1.000
_cell.length_b   1.000
_cell.length_c   1.000
_cell.angle_alpha   90.00
_cell.angle_beta   90.00
_cell.angle_gamma   90.00
#
_symmetry.space_group_name_H-M   'P 1'
#
loop_
_entity.id
_entity.type
_entity.pdbx_description
1 polymer ?
#
loop_
_entity_poly.entity_id
_entity_poly.type
_entity_poly.pdbx_seq_one_letter_code
_entity_poly.pdbx_strand_id
1 'polypeptide(L)'
;MTAQGQGFLLPWILLVSAFVVHILPTSGMYEDQIGKFDWHQQYIGAVRQAMFDQSAPVSKRIFVGTESNVVAAINSRTGQLAWRHVQERGDPWGVDVVLHKNSILVTVCNGGDTVRAWDPASGTLLWEFLGKEGNDSPAKALLVEGKQDDRSYVESVAVLTKKTLRILSAVDGHEMVSTEVWPSGESGGTAVLHQASNGQLYSVSISTQSTVQIVSYSHVPGKGYEAVKRVVAAGWASPQSTQCVVTGDNILVCSEASTNSLYTMSLVDGSTFSAVTLLSLGFNSWQPDSLALKSVQVGRKEVLLRLAKDHFVLLQATASTLTVLKDFPDVYTTTTARSQERDIMFFVKKGSKDELVVTGFYLENLKEDQALTQMIAHQPHFGSPQQVTVYTFLKRDSSTGYRALLQMEDQSLLMLQQLQGNQGHVMWQRNEALASISAVDQVDLPVSETESKFEEEFGEESEEDLSVWQMFTRRITTQLEQLKDLADKFEEYRRPKAKQVEKQLERDPFNLRKMIVVVTSAGKLYGLDSANGDVVWQYFLPNIQCFSQGEMYLFVQRTTAHFPHPPQAMLVAQEKATGNGLVFTFNPTTGQPVNTSFAWGTPQPFKVLQANLLPVMNNHHLHPVMIVDSDHGVHIFPPSPSVLSVLKKNNGKIFLHAADLAKSTLTGFSLTTLQDGKVELSQAWHLSLPIPSQRIVSVVPRRANEHVHSQGRVLSDRSVMYKYLNPNLLAVMTEGIERDVPLLTLYLVDAVTGQVVYSMQHKRASGPVHLVHSENWVVYHYWNGKFRRHEVTVLELFESQGDRNSTTFSSLSTQSLPLVLQQAYIFPTGLTAMAVSNTERGITARSLLLALPNGGLMTLPKNILDPRRPIIPTKQHQEEGVYPYIPELHINPMTLLTYNQSVEGIRGIHIGAAGLESTSVVLAYGLDLFYTRIMPSQMFDVLKEDFDYFFISSILLGLVMATLITHRLAAMKTLNRSWR
;
A
#
# COMPACT_ATOMS: atom_id res chain seq x y z
N MET A 1 14.53 87.52 12.60
CA MET A 1 15.13 86.48 13.45
C MET A 1 14.04 85.85 14.30
N THR A 2 13.80 84.54 14.40
CA THR A 2 14.15 83.35 13.60
C THR A 2 13.31 82.24 14.23
N ALA A 3 12.59 81.48 13.39
CA ALA A 3 12.19 80.08 13.57
C ALA A 3 11.56 79.64 14.92
N GLN A 4 10.23 79.79 15.04
CA GLN A 4 9.39 78.82 15.75
C GLN A 4 8.40 78.24 14.74
N GLY A 5 8.52 76.94 14.46
CA GLY A 5 7.57 76.27 13.55
C GLY A 5 8.12 75.05 12.80
N GLN A 6 8.92 74.18 13.42
CA GLN A 6 9.31 72.89 12.84
C GLN A 6 9.46 71.79 13.91
N GLY A 7 8.44 71.62 14.78
CA GLY A 7 8.45 70.61 15.85
C GLY A 7 7.44 69.46 15.72
N PHE A 8 6.44 69.58 14.83
CA PHE A 8 5.29 68.65 14.82
C PHE A 8 5.26 67.65 13.66
N LEU A 9 6.15 67.78 12.66
CA LEU A 9 6.15 66.90 11.49
C LEU A 9 6.98 65.62 11.68
N LEU A 10 8.05 65.65 12.47
CA LEU A 10 8.91 64.47 12.69
C LEU A 10 8.22 63.29 13.40
N PRO A 11 7.42 63.49 14.48
CA PRO A 11 6.77 62.36 15.15
C PRO A 11 5.61 61.78 14.31
N TRP A 12 4.98 62.60 13.45
CA TRP A 12 3.95 62.15 12.51
C TRP A 12 4.55 61.38 11.31
N ILE A 13 5.72 61.80 10.81
CA ILE A 13 6.42 61.06 9.75
C ILE A 13 6.94 59.71 10.27
N LEU A 14 7.40 59.63 11.53
CA LEU A 14 7.79 58.36 12.16
C LEU A 14 6.60 57.43 12.47
N LEU A 15 5.45 57.99 12.86
CA LEU A 15 4.21 57.22 13.04
C LEU A 15 3.64 56.72 11.70
N VAL A 16 3.70 57.52 10.63
CA VAL A 16 3.25 57.12 9.30
C VAL A 16 4.24 56.14 8.65
N SER A 17 5.56 56.27 8.87
CA SER A 17 6.53 55.27 8.42
C SER A 17 6.40 53.94 9.17
N ALA A 18 6.03 53.97 10.45
CA ALA A 18 5.70 52.76 11.22
C ALA A 18 4.38 52.12 10.74
N PHE A 19 3.40 52.92 10.30
CA PHE A 19 2.12 52.40 9.81
C PHE A 19 2.19 51.85 8.37
N VAL A 20 3.06 52.39 7.51
CA VAL A 20 3.22 51.94 6.11
C VAL A 20 4.06 50.66 5.99
N VAL A 21 4.89 50.32 6.99
CA VAL A 21 5.64 49.05 7.02
C VAL A 21 4.79 47.85 7.46
N HIS A 22 3.59 48.07 8.00
CA HIS A 22 2.70 47.00 8.49
C HIS A 22 1.57 46.58 7.54
N ILE A 23 1.54 47.07 6.29
CA ILE A 23 0.64 46.51 5.27
C ILE A 23 1.33 45.32 4.61
N LEU A 24 1.41 44.21 5.32
CA LEU A 24 1.66 42.90 4.73
C LEU A 24 0.34 42.37 4.14
N PRO A 25 0.35 41.78 2.94
CA PRO A 25 -0.82 41.10 2.41
C PRO A 25 -1.18 39.96 3.37
N THR A 26 -2.46 39.86 3.72
CA THR A 26 -3.00 38.72 4.47
C THR A 26 -2.89 37.47 3.60
N SER A 27 -1.94 36.60 3.94
CA SER A 27 -1.80 35.27 3.35
C SER A 27 -2.96 34.40 3.80
N GLY A 28 -3.79 33.94 2.84
CA GLY A 28 -4.47 32.66 3.01
C GLY A 28 -3.44 31.53 3.07
N MET A 29 -3.89 30.34 3.49
CA MET A 29 -3.11 29.09 3.60
C MET A 29 -1.75 29.13 2.88
N TYR A 30 -0.69 29.23 3.68
CA TYR A 30 0.67 29.60 3.31
C TYR A 30 1.27 28.66 2.23
N GLU A 31 1.54 29.18 1.03
CA GLU A 31 2.25 28.48 -0.07
C GLU A 31 3.61 27.92 0.40
N ASP A 32 4.23 28.53 1.40
CA ASP A 32 5.51 28.10 1.97
C ASP A 32 5.42 26.85 2.86
N GLN A 33 4.23 26.33 3.18
CA GLN A 33 4.08 25.10 3.97
C GLN A 33 4.04 23.82 3.13
N ILE A 34 3.81 23.93 1.81
CA ILE A 34 3.76 22.80 0.89
C ILE A 34 5.13 22.10 0.85
N GLY A 35 5.16 20.80 1.10
CA GLY A 35 6.36 19.97 1.10
C GLY A 35 7.22 20.07 2.36
N LYS A 36 6.79 20.82 3.40
CA LYS A 36 7.49 20.85 4.71
C LYS A 36 7.05 19.71 5.63
N PHE A 37 5.76 19.37 5.62
CA PHE A 37 5.17 18.41 6.56
C PHE A 37 4.45 17.25 5.87
N ASP A 38 4.36 17.32 4.55
CA ASP A 38 3.67 16.39 3.68
C ASP A 38 4.59 15.87 2.59
N TRP A 39 4.33 14.63 2.17
CA TRP A 39 5.02 14.02 1.05
C TRP A 39 4.08 13.04 0.34
N HIS A 40 4.32 12.87 -0.97
CA HIS A 40 3.57 11.99 -1.85
C HIS A 40 4.52 11.08 -2.61
N GLN A 41 4.29 9.77 -2.51
CA GLN A 41 5.04 8.75 -3.24
C GLN A 41 4.10 7.99 -4.17
N GLN A 42 4.48 7.97 -5.45
CA GLN A 42 3.69 7.36 -6.52
C GLN A 42 4.25 5.99 -6.92
N TYR A 43 3.38 4.99 -6.91
CA TYR A 43 3.70 3.61 -7.30
C TYR A 43 2.80 3.11 -8.43
N ILE A 44 3.18 1.98 -9.01
CA ILE A 44 2.45 1.31 -10.09
C ILE A 44 1.99 -0.10 -9.70
N GLY A 45 2.59 -0.68 -8.65
CA GLY A 45 2.32 -2.04 -8.18
C GLY A 45 3.12 -3.11 -8.91
N ALA A 46 2.76 -4.38 -8.68
CA ALA A 46 3.47 -5.52 -9.21
C ALA A 46 3.45 -5.52 -10.74
N VAL A 47 4.62 -5.42 -11.35
CA VAL A 47 4.76 -5.40 -12.81
C VAL A 47 4.50 -6.80 -13.37
N ARG A 48 3.65 -6.91 -14.38
CA ARG A 48 3.40 -8.17 -15.08
C ARG A 48 4.17 -8.25 -16.39
N GLN A 49 4.25 -7.13 -17.09
CA GLN A 49 5.02 -7.00 -18.32
C GLN A 49 5.73 -5.65 -18.34
N ALA A 50 6.99 -5.67 -18.76
CA ALA A 50 7.80 -4.49 -18.99
C ALA A 50 8.43 -4.58 -20.38
N MET A 51 8.49 -3.44 -21.07
CA MET A 51 9.14 -3.37 -22.37
C MET A 51 9.83 -2.03 -22.56
N PHE A 52 11.05 -2.07 -23.07
CA PHE A 52 11.77 -0.86 -23.45
C PHE A 52 11.21 -0.27 -24.74
N ASP A 53 11.10 1.05 -24.79
CA ASP A 53 10.84 1.76 -26.04
C ASP A 53 12.05 1.57 -26.98
N GLN A 54 11.81 1.08 -28.19
CA GLN A 54 12.85 0.82 -29.20
C GLN A 54 12.75 1.77 -30.39
N SER A 55 11.86 2.76 -30.35
CA SER A 55 11.66 3.74 -31.42
C SER A 55 12.92 4.58 -31.69
N ALA A 56 13.78 4.75 -30.69
CA ALA A 56 15.05 5.47 -30.79
C ALA A 56 16.23 4.66 -30.22
N PRO A 57 17.44 4.81 -30.79
CA PRO A 57 18.66 4.14 -30.31
C PRO A 57 19.16 4.62 -28.93
N VAL A 58 18.59 5.72 -28.41
CA VAL A 58 18.75 6.15 -27.02
C VAL A 58 17.38 6.41 -26.44
N SER A 59 16.59 5.35 -26.37
CA SER A 59 15.30 5.41 -25.70
C SER A 59 15.48 5.68 -24.21
N LYS A 60 14.57 6.48 -23.66
CA LYS A 60 14.54 6.87 -22.26
C LYS A 60 13.33 6.32 -21.52
N ARG A 61 12.54 5.43 -22.13
CA ARG A 61 11.24 4.99 -21.60
C ARG A 61 11.14 3.48 -21.48
N ILE A 62 10.45 3.06 -20.44
CA ILE A 62 10.07 1.67 -20.17
C ILE A 62 8.56 1.69 -20.00
N PHE A 63 7.83 1.00 -20.86
CA PHE A 63 6.40 0.79 -20.71
C PHE A 63 6.15 -0.40 -19.82
N VAL A 64 5.22 -0.24 -18.88
CA VAL A 64 4.89 -1.26 -17.89
C VAL A 64 3.38 -1.42 -17.78
N GLY A 65 2.94 -2.66 -17.64
CA GLY A 65 1.58 -3.04 -17.28
C GLY A 65 1.63 -3.84 -15.98
N THR A 66 0.76 -3.51 -15.04
CA THR A 66 0.79 -4.06 -13.68
C THR A 66 -0.47 -4.86 -13.33
N GLU A 67 -0.36 -5.67 -12.28
CA GLU A 67 -1.49 -6.40 -11.67
C GLU A 67 -2.53 -5.45 -11.06
N SER A 68 -2.12 -4.23 -10.69
CA SER A 68 -3.00 -3.20 -10.12
C SER A 68 -3.76 -2.39 -11.17
N ASN A 69 -3.95 -2.90 -12.39
CA ASN A 69 -4.56 -2.20 -13.53
C ASN A 69 -3.88 -0.86 -13.90
N VAL A 70 -2.56 -0.77 -13.75
CA VAL A 70 -1.81 0.45 -14.08
C VAL A 70 -1.02 0.26 -15.36
N VAL A 71 -1.12 1.24 -16.26
CA VAL A 71 -0.24 1.39 -17.42
C VAL A 71 0.60 2.64 -17.22
N ALA A 72 1.91 2.51 -17.32
CA ALA A 72 2.81 3.64 -17.11
C ALA A 72 4.01 3.62 -18.05
N ALA A 73 4.63 4.80 -18.20
CA ALA A 73 5.96 4.95 -18.77
C ALA A 73 6.93 5.42 -17.69
N ILE A 74 7.97 4.62 -17.43
CA ILE A 74 9.04 4.93 -16.49
C ILE A 74 10.25 5.46 -17.26
N ASN A 75 10.89 6.50 -16.74
CA ASN A 75 12.16 6.98 -17.28
C ASN A 75 13.28 5.98 -16.96
N SER A 76 13.92 5.45 -18.00
CA SER A 76 14.96 4.42 -17.86
C SER A 76 16.19 4.89 -17.07
N ARG A 77 16.44 6.22 -16.96
CA ARG A 77 17.62 6.77 -16.28
C ARG A 77 17.39 7.12 -14.82
N THR A 78 16.20 7.65 -14.50
CA THR A 78 15.88 8.17 -13.16
C THR A 78 14.93 7.28 -12.38
N GLY A 79 14.22 6.37 -13.05
CA GLY A 79 13.14 5.58 -12.43
C GLY A 79 11.89 6.41 -12.12
N GLN A 80 11.81 7.69 -12.53
CA GLN A 80 10.61 8.50 -12.32
C GLN A 80 9.53 8.20 -13.36
N LEU A 81 8.27 8.38 -12.98
CA LEU A 81 7.14 8.24 -13.90
C LEU A 81 7.11 9.42 -14.88
N ALA A 82 7.04 9.13 -16.18
CA ALA A 82 6.80 10.13 -17.21
C ALA A 82 5.30 10.41 -17.38
N TRP A 83 4.50 9.35 -17.38
CA TRP A 83 3.05 9.40 -17.32
C TRP A 83 2.54 8.06 -16.75
N ARG A 84 1.33 8.08 -16.18
CA ARG A 84 0.68 6.92 -15.55
C ARG A 84 -0.83 7.03 -15.72
N HIS A 85 -1.46 5.91 -16.08
CA HIS A 85 -2.91 5.75 -16.14
C HIS A 85 -3.32 4.59 -15.24
N VAL A 86 -4.14 4.90 -14.24
CA VAL A 86 -4.77 3.90 -13.36
C VAL A 86 -6.14 3.60 -13.95
N GLN A 87 -6.35 2.36 -14.41
CA GLN A 87 -7.58 1.96 -15.08
C GLN A 87 -8.65 1.49 -14.08
N GLU A 88 -9.85 1.17 -14.58
CA GLU A 88 -10.98 0.79 -13.74
C GLU A 88 -10.68 -0.43 -12.85
N ARG A 89 -11.19 -0.41 -11.61
CA ARG A 89 -11.15 -1.56 -10.69
C ARG A 89 -12.27 -2.53 -11.06
N GLY A 90 -11.94 -3.82 -11.22
CA GLY A 90 -12.93 -4.85 -11.55
C GLY A 90 -12.37 -5.98 -12.40
N ASP A 91 -11.25 -5.75 -13.09
CA ASP A 91 -10.49 -6.80 -13.75
C ASP A 91 -9.68 -7.60 -12.69
N PRO A 92 -9.95 -8.91 -12.52
CA PRO A 92 -9.18 -9.74 -11.60
C PRO A 92 -7.73 -9.96 -12.04
N TRP A 93 -7.36 -9.68 -13.29
CA TRP A 93 -6.08 -10.10 -13.88
C TRP A 93 -5.06 -8.98 -14.10
N GLY A 94 -5.39 -7.71 -13.88
CA GLY A 94 -4.46 -6.63 -14.21
C GLY A 94 -4.46 -6.27 -15.70
N VAL A 95 -3.37 -5.63 -16.13
CA VAL A 95 -3.08 -5.48 -17.57
C VAL A 95 -2.59 -6.82 -18.12
N ASP A 96 -3.34 -7.42 -19.06
CA ASP A 96 -3.00 -8.74 -19.64
C ASP A 96 -1.76 -8.69 -20.54
N VAL A 97 -1.71 -7.72 -21.45
CA VAL A 97 -0.64 -7.60 -22.45
C VAL A 97 -0.28 -6.14 -22.69
N VAL A 98 1.02 -5.85 -22.77
CA VAL A 98 1.59 -4.58 -23.21
C VAL A 98 2.42 -4.81 -24.48
N LEU A 99 2.02 -4.19 -25.58
CA LEU A 99 2.68 -4.29 -26.87
C LEU A 99 3.10 -2.91 -27.34
N HIS A 100 4.31 -2.77 -27.86
CA HIS A 100 4.74 -1.52 -28.45
C HIS A 100 5.75 -1.76 -29.57
N LYS A 101 5.55 -1.01 -30.66
CA LYS A 101 6.46 -0.98 -31.79
C LYS A 101 6.33 0.36 -32.49
N ASN A 102 7.47 0.97 -32.85
CA ASN A 102 7.51 2.27 -33.51
C ASN A 102 6.73 3.35 -32.74
N SER A 103 5.61 3.83 -33.28
CA SER A 103 4.82 4.95 -32.73
C SER A 103 3.54 4.53 -32.01
N ILE A 104 3.28 3.23 -31.83
CA ILE A 104 2.06 2.76 -31.17
C ILE A 104 2.39 1.94 -29.92
N LEU A 105 1.64 2.18 -28.85
CA LEU A 105 1.61 1.37 -27.64
C LEU A 105 0.19 0.84 -27.49
N VAL A 106 0.02 -0.47 -27.36
CA VAL A 106 -1.29 -1.12 -27.22
C VAL A 106 -1.32 -1.91 -25.93
N THR A 107 -2.40 -1.77 -25.18
CA THR A 107 -2.65 -2.52 -23.96
C THR A 107 -3.95 -3.29 -24.09
N VAL A 108 -3.93 -4.54 -23.63
CA VAL A 108 -5.10 -5.40 -23.58
C VAL A 108 -5.41 -5.69 -22.12
N CYS A 109 -6.66 -5.48 -21.71
CA CYS A 109 -7.15 -5.73 -20.35
C CYS A 109 -8.52 -6.44 -20.41
N ASN A 110 -9.01 -6.86 -19.24
CA ASN A 110 -10.29 -7.52 -19.01
C ASN A 110 -10.47 -8.79 -19.85
N GLY A 111 -9.45 -9.64 -19.90
CA GLY A 111 -9.48 -10.88 -20.68
C GLY A 111 -9.62 -10.65 -22.19
N GLY A 112 -9.20 -9.48 -22.68
CA GLY A 112 -9.26 -9.11 -24.10
C GLY A 112 -10.52 -8.37 -24.54
N ASP A 113 -11.39 -7.98 -23.61
CA ASP A 113 -12.53 -7.13 -23.93
C ASP A 113 -12.12 -5.68 -24.15
N THR A 114 -11.19 -5.15 -23.36
CA THR A 114 -10.74 -3.77 -23.53
C THR A 114 -9.39 -3.74 -24.22
N VAL A 115 -9.33 -3.11 -25.40
CA VAL A 115 -8.08 -2.90 -26.14
C VAL A 115 -7.91 -1.40 -26.36
N ARG A 116 -6.80 -0.86 -25.87
CA ARG A 116 -6.52 0.58 -25.90
C ARG A 116 -5.19 0.82 -26.60
N ALA A 117 -5.17 1.78 -27.52
CA ALA A 117 -3.94 2.27 -28.12
C ALA A 117 -3.60 3.66 -27.57
N TRP A 118 -2.32 3.87 -27.32
CA TRP A 118 -1.78 5.05 -26.66
C TRP A 118 -0.67 5.66 -27.51
N ASP A 119 -0.55 6.98 -27.48
CA ASP A 119 0.67 7.65 -27.89
C ASP A 119 1.77 7.35 -26.87
N PRO A 120 2.87 6.69 -27.26
CA PRO A 120 3.96 6.35 -26.33
C PRO A 120 4.59 7.60 -25.67
N ALA A 121 4.53 8.76 -26.33
CA ALA A 121 5.20 9.97 -25.87
C ALA A 121 4.43 10.73 -24.79
N SER A 122 3.16 11.02 -25.04
CA SER A 122 2.28 11.77 -24.14
C SER A 122 1.47 10.88 -23.21
N GLY A 123 1.29 9.60 -23.55
CA GLY A 123 0.33 8.71 -22.89
C GLY A 123 -1.12 9.04 -23.26
N THR A 124 -1.39 9.84 -24.29
CA THR A 124 -2.77 10.11 -24.72
C THR A 124 -3.40 8.87 -25.34
N LEU A 125 -4.69 8.64 -25.07
CA LEU A 125 -5.45 7.56 -25.70
C LEU A 125 -5.73 7.94 -27.16
N LEU A 126 -5.33 7.08 -28.10
CA LEU A 126 -5.56 7.25 -29.53
C LEU A 126 -6.93 6.70 -29.94
N TRP A 127 -7.21 5.46 -29.50
CA TRP A 127 -8.49 4.79 -29.72
C TRP A 127 -8.69 3.70 -28.66
N GLU A 128 -9.94 3.33 -28.46
CA GLU A 128 -10.36 2.27 -27.56
C GLU A 128 -11.37 1.37 -28.27
N PHE A 129 -11.20 0.07 -28.10
CA PHE A 129 -12.13 -0.96 -28.51
C PHE A 129 -12.69 -1.66 -27.27
N LEU A 130 -14.02 -1.78 -27.24
CA LEU A 130 -14.78 -2.45 -26.18
C LEU A 130 -15.46 -3.70 -26.74
N GLY A 131 -15.01 -4.85 -26.26
CA GLY A 131 -15.56 -6.17 -26.51
C GLY A 131 -16.90 -6.35 -25.81
N LYS A 132 -17.69 -7.32 -26.30
CA LYS A 132 -19.04 -7.62 -25.80
C LYS A 132 -19.12 -8.87 -24.92
N GLU A 133 -17.99 -9.53 -24.63
CA GLU A 133 -17.99 -10.87 -24.02
C GLU A 133 -17.02 -10.99 -22.85
N GLY A 134 -17.54 -10.99 -21.62
CA GLY A 134 -16.74 -11.25 -20.43
C GLY A 134 -15.97 -12.57 -20.53
N ASN A 135 -14.65 -12.50 -20.36
CA ASN A 135 -13.74 -13.64 -20.43
C ASN A 135 -13.15 -13.97 -19.05
N ASP A 136 -13.09 -15.26 -18.73
CA ASP A 136 -12.57 -15.75 -17.44
C ASP A 136 -11.04 -15.95 -17.42
N SER A 137 -10.32 -15.56 -18.47
CA SER A 137 -8.87 -15.81 -18.58
C SER A 137 -8.15 -14.67 -19.30
N PRO A 138 -6.87 -14.39 -18.96
CA PRO A 138 -6.10 -13.33 -19.60
C PRO A 138 -5.96 -13.55 -21.10
N ALA A 139 -6.13 -12.49 -21.89
CA ALA A 139 -5.98 -12.56 -23.34
C ALA A 139 -4.52 -12.66 -23.77
N LYS A 140 -4.31 -13.18 -24.98
CA LYS A 140 -3.02 -13.11 -25.69
C LYS A 140 -3.16 -12.12 -26.84
N ALA A 141 -2.13 -11.35 -27.13
CA ALA A 141 -2.15 -10.42 -28.24
C ALA A 141 -0.80 -10.30 -28.94
N LEU A 142 -0.84 -9.92 -30.21
CA LEU A 142 0.34 -9.71 -31.06
C LEU A 142 0.12 -8.52 -31.99
N LEU A 143 1.15 -7.72 -32.22
CA LEU A 143 1.18 -6.71 -33.28
C LEU A 143 1.50 -7.41 -34.61
N VAL A 144 0.63 -7.25 -35.60
CA VAL A 144 0.78 -7.81 -36.94
C VAL A 144 1.48 -6.78 -37.82
N GLU A 145 2.63 -7.17 -38.36
CA GLU A 145 3.46 -6.29 -39.16
C GLU A 145 3.17 -6.46 -40.66
N GLY A 146 2.91 -5.34 -41.33
CA GLY A 146 2.91 -5.24 -42.78
C GLY A 146 4.27 -4.75 -43.28
N LYS A 147 4.61 -5.08 -44.53
CA LYS A 147 5.76 -4.51 -45.24
C LYS A 147 5.28 -3.64 -46.39
N GLN A 148 5.76 -2.40 -46.44
CA GLN A 148 5.57 -1.49 -47.57
C GLN A 148 6.88 -0.74 -47.84
N ASP A 149 7.37 -0.79 -49.07
CA ASP A 149 8.61 -0.12 -49.51
C ASP A 149 9.82 -0.38 -48.57
N ASP A 150 10.06 -1.65 -48.23
CA ASP A 150 11.11 -2.11 -47.30
C ASP A 150 11.02 -1.61 -45.85
N ARG A 151 9.99 -0.83 -45.50
CA ARG A 151 9.70 -0.40 -44.12
C ARG A 151 8.60 -1.28 -43.52
N SER A 152 8.83 -1.77 -42.30
CA SER A 152 7.81 -2.47 -41.52
C SER A 152 6.92 -1.45 -40.82
N TYR A 153 5.62 -1.61 -40.94
CA TYR A 153 4.63 -0.85 -40.20
C TYR A 153 3.69 -1.81 -39.46
N VAL A 154 3.08 -1.34 -38.38
CA VAL A 154 2.08 -2.11 -37.65
C VAL A 154 0.77 -1.94 -38.40
N GLU A 155 0.28 -3.02 -39.01
CA GLU A 155 -0.94 -3.03 -39.81
C GLU A 155 -2.17 -3.26 -38.92
N SER A 156 -2.08 -4.26 -38.04
CA SER A 156 -3.21 -4.68 -37.22
C SER A 156 -2.78 -5.25 -35.87
N VAL A 157 -3.74 -5.39 -34.96
CA VAL A 157 -3.57 -5.97 -33.63
C VAL A 157 -4.44 -7.22 -33.55
N ALA A 158 -3.81 -8.38 -33.40
CA ALA A 158 -4.52 -9.64 -33.19
C ALA A 158 -4.69 -9.90 -31.69
N VAL A 159 -5.93 -10.04 -31.24
CA VAL A 159 -6.29 -10.30 -29.83
C VAL A 159 -7.04 -11.62 -29.74
N LEU A 160 -6.42 -12.59 -29.09
CA LEU A 160 -6.94 -13.92 -28.84
C LEU A 160 -7.52 -13.98 -27.44
N THR A 161 -8.84 -14.09 -27.39
CA THR A 161 -9.59 -14.35 -26.16
C THR A 161 -9.84 -15.85 -26.00
N LYS A 162 -10.46 -16.24 -24.88
CA LYS A 162 -10.84 -17.64 -24.67
C LYS A 162 -11.80 -18.14 -25.75
N LYS A 163 -12.67 -17.29 -26.33
CA LYS A 163 -13.71 -17.74 -27.28
C LYS A 163 -13.45 -17.30 -28.72
N THR A 164 -12.96 -16.09 -28.89
CA THR A 164 -12.86 -15.41 -30.19
C THR A 164 -11.45 -14.87 -30.44
N LEU A 165 -11.00 -14.99 -31.69
CA LEU A 165 -9.87 -14.24 -32.20
C LEU A 165 -10.42 -13.01 -32.91
N ARG A 166 -9.96 -11.82 -32.49
CA ARG A 166 -10.29 -10.54 -33.11
C ARG A 166 -9.03 -9.95 -33.75
N ILE A 167 -9.15 -9.44 -34.97
CA ILE A 167 -8.09 -8.67 -35.62
C ILE A 167 -8.61 -7.24 -35.77
N LEU A 168 -7.96 -6.32 -35.07
CA LEU A 168 -8.31 -4.90 -35.04
C LEU A 168 -7.33 -4.10 -35.90
N SER A 169 -7.80 -3.07 -36.60
CA SER A 169 -6.92 -2.12 -37.29
C SER A 169 -6.07 -1.36 -36.27
N ALA A 170 -4.77 -1.21 -36.54
CA ALA A 170 -3.87 -0.51 -35.63
C ALA A 170 -4.11 1.01 -35.60
N VAL A 171 -4.77 1.57 -36.62
CA VAL A 171 -4.94 3.02 -36.80
C VAL A 171 -6.16 3.55 -36.04
N ASP A 172 -7.29 2.87 -36.14
CA ASP A 172 -8.59 3.31 -35.64
C ASP A 172 -9.26 2.30 -34.70
N GLY A 173 -8.66 1.13 -34.49
CA GLY A 173 -9.20 0.09 -33.61
C GLY A 173 -10.44 -0.61 -34.19
N HIS A 174 -10.78 -0.39 -35.46
CA HIS A 174 -11.93 -1.02 -36.08
C HIS A 174 -11.73 -2.54 -36.19
N GLU A 175 -12.77 -3.32 -35.83
CA GLU A 175 -12.74 -4.77 -35.94
C GLU A 175 -12.83 -5.21 -37.40
N MET A 176 -11.74 -5.77 -37.92
CA MET A 176 -11.67 -6.23 -39.31
C MET A 176 -12.20 -7.66 -39.45
N VAL A 177 -11.84 -8.54 -38.51
CA VAL A 177 -12.29 -9.94 -38.48
C VAL A 177 -12.50 -10.38 -37.04
N SER A 178 -13.58 -11.15 -36.82
CA SER A 178 -13.85 -11.89 -35.60
C SER A 178 -14.15 -13.34 -35.96
N THR A 179 -13.38 -14.27 -35.42
CA THR A 179 -13.52 -15.71 -35.70
C THR A 179 -13.59 -16.49 -34.39
N GLU A 180 -14.51 -17.44 -34.29
CA GLU A 180 -14.56 -18.37 -33.17
C GLU A 180 -13.32 -19.28 -33.16
N VAL A 181 -12.67 -19.34 -32.00
CA VAL A 181 -11.44 -20.13 -31.79
C VAL A 181 -11.80 -21.61 -31.75
N TRP A 182 -12.91 -21.95 -31.08
CA TRP A 182 -13.35 -23.34 -30.89
C TRP A 182 -14.40 -23.76 -31.92
N PRO A 183 -14.53 -25.07 -32.20
CA PRO A 183 -15.68 -25.63 -32.90
C PRO A 183 -16.98 -25.35 -32.14
N SER A 184 -18.09 -25.25 -32.88
CA SER A 184 -19.41 -24.94 -32.34
C SER A 184 -19.80 -25.84 -31.16
N GLY A 185 -19.91 -25.28 -29.96
CA GLY A 185 -20.32 -25.98 -28.74
C GLY A 185 -19.19 -26.29 -27.74
N GLU A 186 -17.93 -25.99 -28.06
CA GLU A 186 -16.79 -26.20 -27.17
C GLU A 186 -16.26 -24.89 -26.59
N SER A 187 -15.82 -24.95 -25.33
CA SER A 187 -15.16 -23.82 -24.67
C SER A 187 -14.06 -24.34 -23.75
N GLY A 188 -12.81 -24.27 -24.19
CA GLY A 188 -11.66 -24.60 -23.35
C GLY A 188 -10.49 -25.20 -24.11
N GLY A 189 -9.27 -24.89 -23.64
CA GLY A 189 -8.03 -25.31 -24.26
C GLY A 189 -6.95 -24.23 -24.22
N THR A 190 -5.77 -24.55 -24.74
CA THR A 190 -4.69 -23.59 -24.94
C THR A 190 -4.67 -23.11 -26.38
N ALA A 191 -4.42 -21.81 -26.58
CA ALA A 191 -4.30 -21.23 -27.91
C ALA A 191 -3.07 -20.31 -28.02
N VAL A 192 -2.49 -20.23 -29.21
CA VAL A 192 -1.22 -19.55 -29.52
C VAL A 192 -1.40 -18.70 -30.78
N LEU A 193 -0.83 -17.51 -30.76
CA LEU A 193 -0.73 -16.62 -31.93
C LEU A 193 0.70 -16.56 -32.43
N HIS A 194 0.86 -16.59 -33.76
CA HIS A 194 2.15 -16.45 -34.41
C HIS A 194 2.01 -15.75 -35.76
N GLN A 195 2.88 -14.78 -36.04
CA GLN A 195 3.02 -14.22 -37.37
C GLN A 195 4.22 -14.86 -38.08
N ALA A 196 3.96 -15.49 -39.22
CA ALA A 196 4.98 -16.07 -40.07
C ALA A 196 5.79 -15.00 -40.82
N SER A 197 7.00 -15.34 -41.25
CA SER A 197 7.89 -14.42 -41.99
C SER A 197 7.33 -13.91 -43.32
N ASN A 198 6.36 -14.64 -43.90
CA ASN A 198 5.62 -14.26 -45.10
C ASN A 198 4.45 -13.29 -44.83
N GLY A 199 4.24 -12.87 -43.57
CA GLY A 199 3.18 -11.97 -43.15
C GLY A 199 1.86 -12.64 -42.79
N GLN A 200 1.72 -13.96 -42.98
CA GLN A 200 0.51 -14.69 -42.59
C GLN A 200 0.41 -14.85 -41.07
N LEU A 201 -0.78 -14.65 -40.52
CA LEU A 201 -1.05 -14.85 -39.09
C LEU A 201 -1.63 -16.25 -38.88
N TYR A 202 -1.11 -16.98 -37.90
CA TYR A 202 -1.60 -18.29 -37.50
C TYR A 202 -2.16 -18.22 -36.08
N SER A 203 -3.37 -18.77 -35.90
CA SER A 203 -3.90 -19.11 -34.59
C SER A 203 -3.99 -20.62 -34.45
N VAL A 204 -3.33 -21.16 -33.43
CA VAL A 204 -3.35 -22.59 -33.10
C VAL A 204 -4.12 -22.75 -31.81
N SER A 205 -5.09 -23.67 -31.77
CA SER A 205 -5.92 -23.94 -30.60
C SER A 205 -6.03 -25.44 -30.35
N ILE A 206 -5.96 -25.85 -29.10
CA ILE A 206 -6.00 -27.26 -28.68
C ILE A 206 -7.29 -27.51 -27.93
N SER A 207 -8.21 -28.25 -28.54
CA SER A 207 -9.53 -28.54 -27.98
C SER A 207 -9.50 -29.58 -26.87
N THR A 208 -10.60 -29.65 -26.11
CA THR A 208 -10.82 -30.67 -25.07
C THR A 208 -10.96 -32.09 -25.61
N GLN A 209 -11.31 -32.26 -26.89
CA GLN A 209 -11.36 -33.55 -27.57
C GLN A 209 -9.99 -33.98 -28.13
N SER A 210 -8.90 -33.36 -27.67
CA SER A 210 -7.54 -33.67 -28.11
C SER A 210 -7.35 -33.50 -29.63
N THR A 211 -7.96 -32.46 -30.20
CA THR A 211 -7.71 -32.03 -31.59
C THR A 211 -7.07 -30.64 -31.61
N VAL A 212 -6.10 -30.44 -32.50
CA VAL A 212 -5.44 -29.15 -32.72
C VAL A 212 -6.03 -28.50 -33.97
N GLN A 213 -6.68 -27.36 -33.78
CA GLN A 213 -7.22 -26.53 -34.86
C GLN A 213 -6.24 -25.39 -35.16
N ILE A 214 -5.81 -25.33 -36.42
CA ILE A 214 -4.92 -24.32 -36.98
C ILE A 214 -5.74 -23.47 -37.94
N VAL A 215 -5.75 -22.16 -37.73
CA VAL A 215 -6.37 -21.20 -38.66
C VAL A 215 -5.29 -20.25 -39.15
N SER A 216 -5.11 -20.17 -40.46
CA SER A 216 -4.24 -19.18 -41.08
C SER A 216 -5.08 -18.01 -41.61
N TYR A 217 -4.61 -16.80 -41.38
CA TYR A 217 -5.24 -15.56 -41.82
C TYR A 217 -4.29 -14.86 -42.80
N SER A 218 -4.77 -14.66 -44.01
CA SER A 218 -4.07 -13.90 -45.05
C SER A 218 -4.81 -12.59 -45.29
N HIS A 219 -4.10 -11.47 -45.22
CA HIS A 219 -4.67 -10.17 -45.56
C HIS A 219 -4.79 -10.03 -47.09
N VAL A 220 -6.00 -9.77 -47.58
CA VAL A 220 -6.30 -9.49 -48.98
C VAL A 220 -6.70 -8.02 -49.11
N PRO A 221 -5.91 -7.18 -49.82
CA PRO A 221 -6.19 -5.75 -49.98
C PRO A 221 -7.62 -5.51 -50.50
N GLY A 222 -8.40 -4.70 -49.77
CA GLY A 222 -9.78 -4.35 -50.13
C GLY A 222 -10.86 -5.40 -49.78
N LYS A 223 -10.48 -6.61 -49.34
CA LYS A 223 -11.41 -7.66 -48.87
C LYS A 223 -11.24 -8.04 -47.39
N GLY A 224 -10.16 -7.59 -46.74
CA GLY A 224 -9.88 -7.90 -45.34
C GLY A 224 -9.10 -9.21 -45.18
N TYR A 225 -9.17 -9.84 -43.99
CA TYR A 225 -8.48 -11.12 -43.74
C TYR A 225 -9.35 -12.31 -44.16
N GLU A 226 -8.80 -13.21 -44.96
CA GLU A 226 -9.39 -14.52 -45.27
C GLU A 226 -8.79 -15.59 -44.36
N ALA A 227 -9.65 -16.48 -43.83
CA ALA A 227 -9.27 -17.51 -42.86
C ALA A 227 -9.36 -18.92 -43.46
N VAL A 228 -8.28 -19.69 -43.41
CA VAL A 228 -8.24 -21.11 -43.82
C VAL A 228 -8.07 -21.99 -42.59
N LYS A 229 -9.01 -22.92 -42.38
CA LYS A 229 -9.05 -23.81 -41.20
C LYS A 229 -8.51 -25.20 -41.53
N ARG A 230 -7.67 -25.75 -40.65
CA ARG A 230 -7.13 -27.11 -40.69
C ARG A 230 -7.22 -27.73 -39.29
N VAL A 231 -7.63 -28.99 -39.20
CA VAL A 231 -7.72 -29.74 -37.94
C VAL A 231 -6.80 -30.95 -37.99
N VAL A 232 -6.04 -31.17 -36.91
CA VAL A 232 -5.10 -32.28 -36.76
C VAL A 232 -5.41 -33.03 -35.46
N ALA A 233 -5.39 -34.37 -35.50
CA ALA A 233 -5.60 -35.18 -34.30
C ALA A 233 -4.36 -35.13 -33.38
N ALA A 234 -4.59 -34.90 -32.08
CA ALA A 234 -3.54 -34.79 -31.07
C ALA A 234 -3.98 -35.47 -29.77
N GLY A 235 -4.26 -36.78 -29.82
CA GLY A 235 -4.77 -37.60 -28.70
C GLY A 235 -3.91 -37.60 -27.42
N TRP A 236 -2.71 -37.04 -27.48
CA TRP A 236 -1.79 -36.85 -26.35
C TRP A 236 -2.02 -35.54 -25.59
N ALA A 237 -2.68 -34.55 -26.21
CA ALA A 237 -2.78 -33.21 -25.68
C ALA A 237 -3.92 -33.10 -24.67
N SER A 238 -3.60 -32.56 -23.50
CA SER A 238 -4.54 -32.24 -22.43
C SER A 238 -4.68 -30.72 -22.28
N PRO A 239 -5.91 -30.17 -22.25
CA PRO A 239 -6.17 -28.73 -22.15
C PRO A 239 -5.47 -28.00 -20.99
N GLN A 240 -5.23 -28.70 -19.87
CA GLN A 240 -4.70 -28.09 -18.64
C GLN A 240 -3.18 -28.18 -18.52
N SER A 241 -2.56 -29.16 -19.19
CA SER A 241 -1.13 -29.48 -19.03
C SER A 241 -0.31 -29.33 -20.31
N THR A 242 -0.96 -29.14 -21.47
CA THR A 242 -0.27 -28.84 -22.72
C THR A 242 0.04 -27.33 -22.85
N GLN A 243 1.30 -26.98 -23.01
CA GLN A 243 1.73 -25.65 -23.46
C GLN A 243 2.36 -25.73 -24.84
N CYS A 244 2.12 -24.74 -25.70
CA CYS A 244 2.72 -24.71 -27.04
C CYS A 244 3.29 -23.34 -27.38
N VAL A 245 4.30 -23.36 -28.24
CA VAL A 245 5.00 -22.21 -28.78
C VAL A 245 5.29 -22.48 -30.26
N VAL A 246 5.27 -21.43 -31.08
CA VAL A 246 5.63 -21.51 -32.49
C VAL A 246 7.01 -20.88 -32.71
N THR A 247 7.87 -21.56 -33.49
CA THR A 247 9.20 -21.07 -33.89
C THR A 247 9.17 -20.39 -35.26
N GLY A 248 10.24 -19.69 -35.61
CA GLY A 248 10.36 -18.89 -36.85
C GLY A 248 10.26 -19.64 -38.18
N ASP A 249 10.36 -20.97 -38.16
CA ASP A 249 10.15 -21.85 -39.33
C ASP A 249 8.71 -22.36 -39.41
N ASN A 250 7.77 -21.72 -38.71
CA ASN A 250 6.39 -22.17 -38.56
C ASN A 250 6.29 -23.58 -37.95
N ILE A 251 7.18 -23.92 -37.02
CA ILE A 251 7.15 -25.21 -36.32
C ILE A 251 6.45 -24.99 -34.98
N LEU A 252 5.38 -25.75 -34.76
CA LEU A 252 4.69 -25.84 -33.48
C LEU A 252 5.44 -26.82 -32.58
N VAL A 253 5.87 -26.33 -31.42
CA VAL A 253 6.46 -27.15 -30.36
C VAL A 253 5.52 -27.10 -29.16
N CYS A 254 5.10 -28.28 -28.72
CA CYS A 254 4.20 -28.45 -27.59
C CYS A 254 4.87 -29.29 -26.51
N SER A 255 4.54 -29.01 -25.26
CA SER A 255 5.05 -29.72 -24.11
C SER A 255 3.89 -30.24 -23.28
N GLU A 256 3.91 -31.52 -22.94
CA GLU A 256 2.88 -32.18 -22.12
C GLU A 256 3.49 -32.64 -20.81
N ALA A 257 3.06 -32.04 -19.70
CA ALA A 257 3.60 -32.31 -18.38
C ALA A 257 3.18 -33.68 -17.83
N SER A 258 2.01 -34.20 -18.21
CA SER A 258 1.52 -35.50 -17.71
C SER A 258 2.34 -36.68 -18.23
N THR A 259 2.81 -36.59 -19.48
CA THR A 259 3.60 -37.63 -20.15
C THR A 259 5.10 -37.31 -20.21
N ASN A 260 5.52 -36.13 -19.72
CA ASN A 260 6.91 -35.67 -19.78
C ASN A 260 7.51 -35.77 -21.19
N SER A 261 6.71 -35.38 -22.19
CA SER A 261 7.07 -35.44 -23.61
C SER A 261 6.84 -34.11 -24.32
N LEU A 262 7.65 -33.89 -25.35
CA LEU A 262 7.58 -32.75 -26.25
C LEU A 262 7.10 -33.24 -27.62
N TYR A 263 6.25 -32.45 -28.27
CA TYR A 263 5.69 -32.76 -29.57
C TYR A 263 6.04 -31.66 -30.56
N THR A 264 6.47 -32.04 -31.77
CA THR A 264 6.75 -31.08 -32.84
C THR A 264 5.96 -31.36 -34.10
N MET A 265 5.59 -30.29 -34.82
CA MET A 265 4.89 -30.38 -36.10
C MET A 265 5.10 -29.10 -36.93
N SER A 266 5.19 -29.23 -38.25
CA SER A 266 5.13 -28.07 -39.17
C SER A 266 3.70 -27.55 -39.31
N LEU A 267 3.49 -26.25 -39.14
CA LEU A 267 2.17 -25.61 -39.30
C LEU A 267 1.72 -25.52 -40.77
N VAL A 268 2.66 -25.46 -41.71
CA VAL A 268 2.37 -25.30 -43.14
C VAL A 268 1.87 -26.61 -43.73
N ASP A 269 2.69 -27.68 -43.62
CA ASP A 269 2.43 -28.96 -44.29
C ASP A 269 2.18 -30.14 -43.34
N GLY A 270 2.52 -30.01 -42.06
CA GLY A 270 2.54 -31.14 -41.11
C GLY A 270 1.15 -31.68 -40.75
N SER A 271 0.94 -32.98 -40.95
CA SER A 271 -0.31 -33.70 -40.63
C SER A 271 -0.24 -34.58 -39.38
N THR A 272 0.95 -34.83 -38.83
CA THR A 272 1.18 -35.69 -37.67
C THR A 272 2.24 -35.09 -36.75
N PHE A 273 2.07 -35.26 -35.44
CA PHE A 273 3.04 -34.84 -34.43
C PHE A 273 4.16 -35.87 -34.26
N SER A 274 5.40 -35.41 -34.16
CA SER A 274 6.53 -36.22 -33.72
C SER A 274 6.71 -36.08 -32.20
N ALA A 275 6.81 -37.19 -31.48
CA ALA A 275 6.96 -37.20 -30.02
C ALA A 275 8.42 -37.45 -29.62
N VAL A 276 8.92 -36.63 -28.70
CA VAL A 276 10.27 -36.73 -28.12
C VAL A 276 10.13 -36.72 -26.59
N THR A 277 10.61 -37.76 -25.91
CA THR A 277 10.53 -37.84 -24.44
C THR A 277 11.71 -37.11 -23.79
N LEU A 278 11.52 -36.58 -22.59
CA LEU A 278 12.63 -35.95 -21.83
C LEU A 278 13.79 -36.92 -21.57
N LEU A 279 13.51 -38.22 -21.42
CA LEU A 279 14.54 -39.26 -21.29
C LEU A 279 15.42 -39.36 -22.54
N SER A 280 14.83 -39.26 -23.73
CA SER A 280 15.60 -39.29 -24.99
C SER A 280 16.52 -38.09 -25.17
N LEU A 281 16.24 -36.99 -24.46
CA LEU A 281 17.08 -35.78 -24.42
C LEU A 281 18.14 -35.83 -23.30
N GLY A 282 18.20 -36.92 -22.52
CA GLY A 282 19.22 -37.15 -21.48
C GLY A 282 18.77 -36.79 -20.06
N PHE A 283 17.51 -36.43 -19.82
CA PHE A 283 16.99 -36.03 -18.51
C PHE A 283 16.29 -37.21 -17.82
N ASN A 284 17.06 -38.08 -17.17
CA ASN A 284 16.59 -39.39 -16.67
C ASN A 284 16.04 -39.41 -15.22
N SER A 285 16.23 -38.35 -14.43
CA SER A 285 15.94 -38.35 -12.98
C SER A 285 15.13 -37.14 -12.50
N TRP A 286 14.56 -36.36 -13.41
CA TRP A 286 13.91 -35.09 -13.09
C TRP A 286 12.39 -35.23 -13.12
N GLN A 287 11.75 -34.92 -11.98
CA GLN A 287 10.33 -34.62 -11.93
C GLN A 287 10.17 -33.10 -12.09
N PRO A 288 9.81 -32.60 -13.28
CA PRO A 288 9.66 -31.17 -13.48
C PRO A 288 8.49 -30.64 -12.64
N ASP A 289 8.76 -29.67 -11.74
CA ASP A 289 7.73 -28.98 -10.95
C ASP A 289 6.76 -28.19 -11.86
N SER A 290 7.27 -27.65 -12.98
CA SER A 290 6.48 -26.93 -13.98
C SER A 290 7.22 -26.90 -15.32
N LEU A 291 6.78 -27.71 -16.28
CA LEU A 291 7.31 -27.69 -17.66
C LEU A 291 6.74 -26.47 -18.39
N ALA A 292 7.61 -25.57 -18.89
CA ALA A 292 7.17 -24.39 -19.63
C ALA A 292 8.02 -24.12 -20.87
N LEU A 293 7.37 -23.71 -21.97
CA LEU A 293 8.03 -23.36 -23.23
C LEU A 293 8.01 -21.85 -23.47
N LYS A 294 9.12 -21.31 -23.96
CA LYS A 294 9.23 -19.90 -24.38
C LYS A 294 9.93 -19.81 -25.74
N SER A 295 9.35 -19.04 -26.65
CA SER A 295 10.03 -18.71 -27.92
C SER A 295 11.22 -17.81 -27.64
N VAL A 296 12.36 -18.11 -28.26
CA VAL A 296 13.57 -17.30 -28.13
C VAL A 296 13.37 -15.95 -28.81
N GLN A 297 12.97 -15.94 -30.08
CA GLN A 297 12.67 -14.72 -30.83
C GLN A 297 11.84 -15.07 -32.07
N VAL A 298 11.09 -14.10 -32.59
CA VAL A 298 10.37 -14.27 -33.86
C VAL A 298 11.39 -14.53 -34.98
N GLY A 299 11.18 -15.58 -35.77
CA GLY A 299 12.06 -15.93 -36.91
C GLY A 299 13.21 -16.90 -36.60
N ARG A 300 13.40 -17.33 -35.35
CA ARG A 300 14.45 -18.28 -34.94
C ARG A 300 13.92 -19.70 -34.71
N LYS A 301 14.76 -20.72 -34.91
CA LYS A 301 14.38 -22.16 -34.78
C LYS A 301 14.53 -22.69 -33.35
N GLU A 302 15.20 -21.92 -32.49
CA GLU A 302 15.49 -22.28 -31.13
C GLU A 302 14.30 -22.02 -30.19
N VAL A 303 14.11 -22.90 -29.22
CA VAL A 303 13.08 -22.83 -28.18
C VAL A 303 13.75 -23.02 -26.82
N LEU A 304 13.29 -22.26 -25.84
CA LEU A 304 13.72 -22.43 -24.46
C LEU A 304 12.71 -23.30 -23.71
N LEU A 305 13.20 -24.38 -23.11
CA LEU A 305 12.45 -25.24 -22.21
C LEU A 305 12.85 -24.94 -20.77
N ARG A 306 11.89 -24.60 -19.92
CA ARG A 306 12.07 -24.52 -18.47
C ARG A 306 11.73 -25.88 -17.86
N LEU A 307 12.73 -26.50 -17.22
CA LEU A 307 12.59 -27.79 -16.54
C LEU A 307 12.25 -27.64 -15.06
N ALA A 308 12.86 -26.65 -14.40
CA ALA A 308 12.65 -26.30 -12.99
C ALA A 308 12.64 -24.78 -12.81
N LYS A 309 12.46 -24.29 -11.59
CA LYS A 309 12.44 -22.84 -11.32
C LYS A 309 13.74 -22.14 -11.71
N ASP A 310 14.86 -22.82 -11.60
CA ASP A 310 16.23 -22.34 -11.80
C ASP A 310 16.99 -23.11 -12.89
N HIS A 311 16.29 -23.81 -13.79
CA HIS A 311 16.93 -24.61 -14.84
C HIS A 311 16.25 -24.44 -16.19
N PHE A 312 17.05 -24.02 -17.18
CA PHE A 312 16.62 -23.82 -18.56
C PHE A 312 17.46 -24.62 -19.55
N VAL A 313 16.83 -25.07 -20.63
CA VAL A 313 17.48 -25.80 -21.71
C VAL A 313 17.16 -25.12 -23.04
N LEU A 314 18.19 -24.87 -23.85
CA LEU A 314 18.04 -24.37 -25.20
C LEU A 314 17.97 -25.55 -26.17
N LEU A 315 16.83 -25.66 -26.86
CA LEU A 315 16.54 -26.68 -27.85
C LEU A 315 16.51 -26.07 -29.24
N GLN A 316 16.92 -26.84 -30.26
CA GLN A 316 16.66 -26.50 -31.65
C GLN A 316 15.51 -27.36 -32.17
N ALA A 317 14.48 -26.71 -32.72
CA ALA A 317 13.32 -27.40 -33.26
C ALA A 317 13.41 -27.60 -34.77
N THR A 318 13.17 -28.83 -35.20
CA THR A 318 12.85 -29.16 -36.59
C THR A 318 11.46 -29.80 -36.64
N ALA A 319 10.91 -29.97 -37.84
CA ALA A 319 9.57 -30.52 -38.02
C ALA A 319 9.37 -31.94 -37.42
N SER A 320 10.46 -32.69 -37.21
CA SER A 320 10.41 -34.07 -36.70
C SER A 320 11.31 -34.37 -35.50
N THR A 321 12.31 -33.53 -35.19
CA THR A 321 13.24 -33.77 -34.06
C THR A 321 13.50 -32.51 -33.23
N LEU A 322 13.83 -32.72 -31.96
CA LEU A 322 14.31 -31.71 -31.02
C LEU A 322 15.73 -32.09 -30.59
N THR A 323 16.68 -31.17 -30.73
CA THR A 323 18.07 -31.38 -30.31
C THR A 323 18.45 -30.41 -29.19
N VAL A 324 19.16 -30.90 -28.18
CA VAL A 324 19.69 -30.05 -27.10
C VAL A 324 20.93 -29.31 -27.60
N LEU A 325 20.87 -27.99 -27.64
CA LEU A 325 22.03 -27.15 -27.99
C LEU A 325 22.87 -26.85 -26.76
N LYS A 326 22.21 -26.41 -25.67
CA LYS A 326 22.89 -26.01 -24.44
C LYS A 326 22.00 -26.20 -23.24
N ASP A 327 22.61 -26.62 -22.14
CA ASP A 327 22.00 -26.78 -20.84
C ASP A 327 22.46 -25.67 -19.88
N PHE A 328 21.53 -25.07 -19.14
CA PHE A 328 21.75 -23.94 -18.23
C PHE A 328 21.18 -24.23 -16.83
N PRO A 329 21.97 -24.89 -15.96
CA PRO A 329 21.64 -25.00 -14.54
C PRO A 329 21.84 -23.65 -13.81
N ASP A 330 21.16 -23.47 -12.68
CA ASP A 330 21.28 -22.30 -11.78
C ASP A 330 20.94 -20.93 -12.43
N VAL A 331 20.04 -20.93 -13.41
CA VAL A 331 19.54 -19.73 -14.10
C VAL A 331 18.12 -19.43 -13.64
N TYR A 332 17.93 -18.28 -12.98
CA TYR A 332 16.61 -17.86 -12.49
C TYR A 332 15.67 -17.45 -13.61
N THR A 333 16.16 -16.66 -14.56
CA THR A 333 15.30 -16.06 -15.59
C THR A 333 16.10 -15.65 -16.83
N THR A 334 15.41 -15.55 -17.97
CA THR A 334 16.01 -15.34 -19.28
C THR A 334 15.20 -14.40 -20.17
N THR A 335 15.89 -13.63 -21.00
CA THR A 335 15.29 -12.81 -22.06
C THR A 335 16.19 -12.73 -23.28
N THR A 336 15.63 -12.30 -24.40
CA THR A 336 16.36 -12.08 -25.65
C THR A 336 16.32 -10.62 -26.04
N ALA A 337 17.38 -10.18 -26.71
CA ALA A 337 17.48 -8.85 -27.29
C ALA A 337 18.34 -8.90 -28.57
N ARG A 338 18.07 -7.97 -29.50
CA ARG A 338 18.78 -7.88 -30.76
C ARG A 338 19.71 -6.66 -30.80
N SER A 339 20.97 -6.85 -31.18
CA SER A 339 21.98 -5.80 -31.35
C SER A 339 22.79 -6.02 -32.62
N GLN A 340 22.90 -5.01 -33.50
CA GLN A 340 23.63 -5.11 -34.79
C GLN A 340 23.28 -6.38 -35.59
N GLU A 341 21.99 -6.68 -35.72
CA GLU A 341 21.46 -7.88 -36.37
C GLU A 341 21.75 -9.23 -35.69
N ARG A 342 22.61 -9.25 -34.66
CA ARG A 342 22.88 -10.43 -33.83
C ARG A 342 21.87 -10.54 -32.71
N ASP A 343 21.40 -11.77 -32.47
CA ASP A 343 20.49 -12.04 -31.35
C ASP A 343 21.28 -12.58 -30.15
N ILE A 344 21.07 -11.93 -29.01
CA ILE A 344 21.76 -12.17 -27.75
C ILE A 344 20.72 -12.60 -26.73
N MET A 345 20.95 -13.74 -26.10
CA MET A 345 20.18 -14.20 -24.95
C MET A 345 20.85 -13.76 -23.67
N PHE A 346 20.11 -13.13 -22.78
CA PHE A 346 20.57 -12.71 -21.46
C PHE A 346 20.02 -13.62 -20.38
N PHE A 347 20.89 -14.01 -19.46
CA PHE A 347 20.56 -14.88 -18.33
C PHE A 347 20.90 -14.19 -17.02
N VAL A 348 20.11 -14.48 -15.98
CA VAL A 348 20.42 -14.11 -14.60
C VAL A 348 20.73 -15.39 -13.83
N LYS A 349 21.98 -15.55 -13.41
CA LYS A 349 22.47 -16.74 -12.70
C LYS A 349 22.97 -16.42 -11.30
N LYS A 350 22.96 -17.43 -10.42
CA LYS A 350 23.56 -17.32 -9.09
C LYS A 350 25.09 -17.36 -9.19
N GLY A 351 25.76 -16.38 -8.61
CA GLY A 351 27.21 -16.30 -8.49
C GLY A 351 27.75 -17.05 -7.27
N SER A 352 29.06 -17.21 -7.18
CA SER A 352 29.74 -18.01 -6.14
C SER A 352 29.75 -17.39 -4.73
N LYS A 353 29.44 -16.10 -4.59
CA LYS A 353 29.48 -15.33 -3.33
C LYS A 353 28.16 -14.63 -3.00
N ASP A 354 27.01 -15.27 -3.29
CA ASP A 354 25.70 -14.58 -3.26
C ASP A 354 25.74 -13.27 -4.07
N GLU A 355 26.18 -13.39 -5.31
CA GLU A 355 26.12 -12.33 -6.30
C GLU A 355 25.12 -12.74 -7.38
N LEU A 356 24.40 -11.78 -7.94
CA LEU A 356 23.63 -11.99 -9.16
C LEU A 356 24.53 -11.68 -10.35
N VAL A 357 24.64 -12.63 -11.26
CA VAL A 357 25.43 -12.47 -12.48
C VAL A 357 24.49 -12.38 -13.68
N VAL A 358 24.54 -11.27 -14.39
CA VAL A 358 23.82 -11.06 -15.65
C VAL A 358 24.80 -11.22 -16.80
N THR A 359 24.58 -12.20 -17.68
CA THR A 359 25.49 -12.49 -18.80
C THR A 359 24.76 -12.55 -20.13
N GLY A 360 25.42 -12.08 -21.19
CA GLY A 360 24.96 -12.22 -22.57
C GLY A 360 25.55 -13.48 -23.23
N PHE A 361 24.74 -14.17 -24.00
CA PHE A 361 25.07 -15.39 -24.74
C PHE A 361 24.64 -15.20 -26.20
N TYR A 362 25.60 -15.27 -27.12
CA TYR A 362 25.30 -15.14 -28.54
C TYR A 362 24.72 -16.45 -29.07
N LEU A 363 23.53 -16.37 -29.64
CA LEU A 363 22.84 -17.54 -30.17
C LEU A 363 23.51 -18.11 -31.45
N GLU A 364 24.28 -17.30 -32.17
CA GLU A 364 24.96 -17.71 -33.41
C GLU A 364 26.16 -18.64 -33.19
N ASN A 365 26.95 -18.38 -32.14
CA ASN A 365 28.17 -19.14 -31.86
C ASN A 365 28.06 -20.01 -30.60
N LEU A 366 26.92 -19.95 -29.91
CA LEU A 366 26.63 -20.68 -28.67
C LEU A 366 27.66 -20.45 -27.56
N LYS A 367 28.17 -19.21 -27.44
CA LYS A 367 29.16 -18.81 -26.42
C LYS A 367 28.69 -17.64 -25.58
N GLU A 368 29.04 -17.70 -24.29
CA GLU A 368 28.90 -16.57 -23.36
C GLU A 368 29.96 -15.50 -23.67
N ASP A 369 29.55 -14.23 -23.60
CA ASP A 369 30.43 -13.09 -23.75
C ASP A 369 30.81 -12.51 -22.38
N GLN A 370 32.09 -12.62 -22.03
CA GLN A 370 32.64 -12.04 -20.82
C GLN A 370 32.49 -10.50 -20.82
N ALA A 371 32.53 -9.86 -21.98
CA ALA A 371 32.35 -8.41 -22.10
C ALA A 371 30.91 -7.96 -21.80
N LEU A 372 29.93 -8.87 -21.80
CA LEU A 372 28.54 -8.59 -21.42
C LEU A 372 28.19 -9.08 -20.01
N THR A 373 29.17 -9.57 -19.26
CA THR A 373 28.98 -10.08 -17.90
C THR A 373 29.00 -8.94 -16.88
N GLN A 374 27.97 -8.89 -16.03
CA GLN A 374 27.86 -7.98 -14.88
C GLN A 374 27.61 -8.77 -13.62
N MET A 375 28.32 -8.43 -12.55
CA MET A 375 28.18 -9.01 -11.22
C MET A 375 27.67 -7.94 -10.26
N ILE A 376 26.64 -8.27 -9.50
CA ILE A 376 25.99 -7.37 -8.54
C ILE A 376 25.83 -8.12 -7.22
N ALA A 377 26.11 -7.45 -6.10
CA ALA A 377 25.89 -8.00 -4.78
C ALA A 377 24.40 -8.34 -4.60
N HIS A 378 24.09 -9.61 -4.32
CA HIS A 378 22.71 -10.00 -4.04
C HIS A 378 22.38 -9.62 -2.60
N GLN A 379 21.41 -8.73 -2.41
CA GLN A 379 20.92 -8.45 -1.07
C GLN A 379 19.75 -9.40 -0.74
N PRO A 380 19.80 -10.12 0.40
CA PRO A 380 18.81 -11.15 0.73
C PRO A 380 17.36 -10.64 0.78
N HIS A 381 17.17 -9.35 1.08
CA HIS A 381 15.85 -8.74 1.22
C HIS A 381 15.13 -8.46 -0.12
N PHE A 382 15.72 -8.77 -1.27
CA PHE A 382 15.04 -8.69 -2.57
C PHE A 382 14.41 -10.03 -3.00
N GLY A 383 14.76 -11.15 -2.36
CA GLY A 383 14.34 -12.47 -2.83
C GLY A 383 14.89 -12.83 -4.21
N SER A 384 14.34 -13.85 -4.85
CA SER A 384 14.85 -14.35 -6.13
C SER A 384 14.43 -13.49 -7.35
N PRO A 385 15.26 -13.32 -8.40
CA PRO A 385 14.83 -12.65 -9.63
C PRO A 385 13.75 -13.46 -10.36
N GLN A 386 12.62 -12.83 -10.70
CA GLN A 386 11.51 -13.47 -11.42
C GLN A 386 11.59 -13.22 -12.92
N GLN A 387 11.83 -11.98 -13.32
CA GLN A 387 11.87 -11.57 -14.72
C GLN A 387 13.02 -10.60 -14.99
N VAL A 388 13.58 -10.69 -16.19
CA VAL A 388 14.57 -9.75 -16.72
C VAL A 388 14.08 -9.22 -18.06
N THR A 389 14.20 -7.92 -18.26
CA THR A 389 13.98 -7.26 -19.56
C THR A 389 15.24 -6.50 -19.92
N VAL A 390 15.72 -6.62 -21.16
CA VAL A 390 16.99 -6.01 -21.58
C VAL A 390 16.79 -5.06 -22.76
N TYR A 391 17.53 -3.96 -22.72
CA TYR A 391 17.71 -3.04 -23.82
C TYR A 391 19.18 -2.99 -24.23
N THR A 392 19.46 -3.32 -25.47
CA THR A 392 20.79 -3.24 -26.07
C THR A 392 20.97 -1.93 -26.84
N PHE A 393 22.16 -1.35 -26.77
CA PHE A 393 22.53 -0.14 -27.49
C PHE A 393 23.99 -0.20 -27.93
N LEU A 394 24.35 0.65 -28.90
CA LEU A 394 25.72 0.74 -29.36
C LEU A 394 26.53 1.77 -28.60
N LYS A 395 27.69 1.33 -28.09
CA LYS A 395 28.68 2.19 -27.47
C LYS A 395 29.49 2.91 -28.56
N ARG A 396 30.25 3.94 -28.15
CA ARG A 396 31.08 4.76 -29.05
C ARG A 396 32.20 3.98 -29.74
N ASP A 397 32.68 2.91 -29.11
CA ASP A 397 33.66 1.95 -29.61
C ASP A 397 33.04 0.89 -30.53
N SER A 398 31.76 1.04 -30.90
CA SER A 398 30.98 0.07 -31.69
C SER A 398 30.73 -1.27 -31.01
N SER A 399 31.09 -1.42 -29.73
CA SER A 399 30.73 -2.60 -28.95
C SER A 399 29.28 -2.52 -28.47
N THR A 400 28.67 -3.69 -28.20
CA THR A 400 27.32 -3.75 -27.66
C THR A 400 27.34 -3.44 -26.16
N GLY A 401 26.52 -2.48 -25.74
CA GLY A 401 26.17 -2.25 -24.35
C GLY A 401 24.73 -2.66 -24.08
N TYR A 402 24.41 -2.89 -22.82
CA TYR A 402 23.03 -3.15 -22.43
C TYR A 402 22.65 -2.52 -21.09
N ARG A 403 21.35 -2.39 -20.89
CA ARG A 403 20.71 -2.11 -19.63
C ARG A 403 19.71 -3.22 -19.34
N ALA A 404 19.63 -3.65 -18.09
CA ALA A 404 18.71 -4.69 -17.67
C ALA A 404 17.79 -4.17 -16.57
N LEU A 405 16.49 -4.36 -16.76
CA LEU A 405 15.50 -4.18 -15.70
C LEU A 405 15.24 -5.56 -15.08
N LEU A 406 15.59 -5.71 -13.80
CA LEU A 406 15.28 -6.89 -13.02
C LEU A 406 14.02 -6.66 -12.20
N GLN A 407 13.11 -7.62 -12.26
CA GLN A 407 11.98 -7.73 -11.36
C GLN A 407 12.27 -8.83 -10.35
N MET A 408 12.23 -8.44 -9.09
CA MET A 408 12.53 -9.29 -7.94
C MET A 408 11.24 -9.90 -7.37
N GLU A 409 11.37 -10.99 -6.61
CA GLU A 409 10.26 -11.70 -5.96
C GLU A 409 9.49 -10.82 -4.97
N ASP A 410 10.19 -9.89 -4.32
CA ASP A 410 9.62 -8.91 -3.41
C ASP A 410 8.93 -7.73 -4.11
N GLN A 411 8.69 -7.83 -5.43
CA GLN A 411 8.12 -6.77 -6.28
C GLN A 411 9.01 -5.52 -6.42
N SER A 412 10.29 -5.57 -6.06
CA SER A 412 11.22 -4.47 -6.34
C SER A 412 11.68 -4.50 -7.80
N LEU A 413 11.88 -3.31 -8.38
CA LEU A 413 12.47 -3.11 -9.70
C LEU A 413 13.88 -2.56 -9.57
N LEU A 414 14.85 -3.25 -10.15
CA LEU A 414 16.25 -2.82 -10.17
C LEU A 414 16.69 -2.54 -11.60
N MET A 415 17.17 -1.33 -11.85
CA MET A 415 17.70 -0.96 -13.15
C MET A 415 19.22 -1.01 -13.14
N LEU A 416 19.76 -1.87 -14.00
CA LEU A 416 21.19 -2.13 -14.09
C LEU A 416 21.79 -1.43 -15.31
N GLN A 417 22.96 -0.84 -15.10
CA GLN A 417 23.79 -0.31 -16.16
C GLN A 417 25.16 -0.95 -16.15
N GLN A 418 25.61 -1.28 -17.36
CA GLN A 418 26.98 -1.71 -17.58
C GLN A 418 27.95 -0.55 -17.35
N LEU A 419 28.86 -0.70 -16.38
CA LEU A 419 30.04 0.15 -16.22
C LEU A 419 31.27 -0.50 -16.88
N GLN A 420 32.40 0.22 -16.89
CA GLN A 420 33.68 -0.37 -17.31
C GLN A 420 34.11 -1.43 -16.29
N GLY A 421 34.37 -2.65 -16.76
CA GLY A 421 34.65 -3.82 -15.93
C GLY A 421 33.44 -4.74 -15.73
N ASN A 422 33.61 -5.83 -14.99
CA ASN A 422 32.54 -6.82 -14.72
C ASN A 422 31.63 -6.40 -13.54
N GLN A 423 31.80 -5.21 -12.98
CA GLN A 423 30.98 -4.71 -11.89
C GLN A 423 29.72 -4.02 -12.45
N GLY A 424 28.55 -4.55 -12.11
CA GLY A 424 27.27 -3.94 -12.43
C GLY A 424 26.95 -2.82 -11.44
N HIS A 425 26.31 -1.75 -11.92
CA HIS A 425 25.83 -0.65 -11.08
C HIS A 425 24.31 -0.55 -11.13
N VAL A 426 23.68 -0.53 -9.97
CA VAL A 426 22.23 -0.27 -9.83
C VAL A 426 22.00 1.23 -10.03
N MET A 427 21.47 1.62 -11.18
CA MET A 427 21.18 3.03 -11.50
C MET A 427 20.12 3.63 -10.58
N TRP A 428 19.05 2.87 -10.38
CA TRP A 428 17.94 3.22 -9.52
C TRP A 428 17.21 1.94 -9.08
N GLN A 429 16.51 2.06 -7.96
CA GLN A 429 15.67 1.04 -7.38
C GLN A 429 14.28 1.62 -7.15
N ARG A 430 13.23 0.83 -7.44
CA ARG A 430 11.85 1.15 -7.07
C ARG A 430 11.26 0.02 -6.25
N ASN A 431 10.61 0.38 -5.15
CA ASN A 431 9.99 -0.55 -4.21
C ASN A 431 8.48 -0.63 -4.46
N GLU A 432 8.05 -1.38 -5.48
CA GLU A 432 6.62 -1.41 -5.87
C GLU A 432 5.73 -2.22 -4.90
N ALA A 433 6.32 -2.98 -3.97
CA ALA A 433 5.57 -3.65 -2.90
C ALA A 433 4.78 -2.68 -2.02
N LEU A 434 5.24 -1.43 -1.88
CA LEU A 434 4.54 -0.38 -1.12
C LEU A 434 3.18 0.02 -1.72
N ALA A 435 2.91 -0.36 -2.97
CA ALA A 435 1.59 -0.25 -3.58
C ALA A 435 0.58 -1.28 -3.04
N SER A 436 0.99 -2.21 -2.17
CA SER A 436 0.20 -3.35 -1.70
C SER A 436 0.25 -3.52 -0.17
N ILE A 437 0.10 -2.41 0.57
CA ILE A 437 0.11 -2.40 2.03
C ILE A 437 -1.07 -3.20 2.59
N SER A 438 -0.78 -4.16 3.46
CA SER A 438 -1.77 -4.94 4.21
C SER A 438 -1.91 -4.44 5.65
N ALA A 439 -0.83 -4.02 6.30
CA ALA A 439 -0.88 -3.54 7.67
C ALA A 439 0.11 -2.39 7.87
N VAL A 440 -0.27 -1.44 8.72
CA VAL A 440 0.57 -0.27 9.01
C VAL A 440 0.37 0.16 10.45
N ASP A 441 1.46 0.53 11.10
CA ASP A 441 1.46 1.17 12.40
C ASP A 441 2.54 2.25 12.49
N GLN A 442 2.41 3.17 13.43
CA GLN A 442 3.35 4.26 13.65
C GLN A 442 3.99 4.13 15.03
N VAL A 443 5.32 4.00 15.05
CA VAL A 443 6.11 3.82 16.28
C VAL A 443 6.89 5.08 16.55
N ASP A 444 6.95 5.46 17.82
CA ASP A 444 7.78 6.59 18.25
C ASP A 444 9.27 6.28 18.03
N LEU A 445 10.04 7.30 17.68
CA LEU A 445 11.49 7.19 17.57
C LEU A 445 12.13 7.05 18.96
N PRO A 446 13.37 6.52 19.04
CA PRO A 446 14.08 6.45 20.31
C PRO A 446 14.38 7.87 20.84
N VAL A 447 14.43 7.98 22.17
CA VAL A 447 14.80 9.21 22.87
C VAL A 447 16.28 9.55 22.62
N SER A 448 16.62 10.83 22.76
CA SER A 448 18.02 11.27 22.64
C SER A 448 18.88 10.74 23.79
N GLU A 449 20.21 10.70 23.61
CA GLU A 449 21.13 10.25 24.67
C GLU A 449 21.01 11.08 25.97
N THR A 450 20.64 12.36 25.86
CA THR A 450 20.39 13.22 27.03
C THR A 450 19.12 12.83 27.76
N GLU A 451 18.08 12.44 27.02
CA GLU A 451 16.79 12.02 27.58
C GLU A 451 16.87 10.63 28.18
N SER A 452 17.61 9.71 27.56
CA SER A 452 17.83 8.37 28.12
C SER A 452 18.53 8.43 29.49
N LYS A 453 19.47 9.38 29.67
CA LYS A 453 20.10 9.63 30.98
C LYS A 453 19.11 10.17 32.02
N PHE A 454 18.10 10.93 31.61
CA PHE A 454 17.03 11.35 32.52
C PHE A 454 16.18 10.16 32.96
N GLU A 455 15.80 9.27 32.05
CA GLU A 455 15.07 8.06 32.43
C GLU A 455 15.89 7.17 33.38
N GLU A 456 17.21 7.04 33.14
CA GLU A 456 18.12 6.30 34.03
C GLU A 456 18.26 6.97 35.43
N GLU A 457 18.17 8.30 35.52
CA GLU A 457 18.19 9.03 36.80
C GLU A 457 16.97 8.69 37.68
N PHE A 458 15.82 8.36 37.08
CA PHE A 458 14.53 8.16 37.77
C PHE A 458 13.94 6.74 37.60
N GLY A 459 14.67 5.78 37.04
CA GLY A 459 14.15 4.46 36.69
C GLY A 459 13.78 3.56 37.88
N GLU A 460 12.62 2.91 37.78
CA GLU A 460 11.97 2.08 38.82
C GLU A 460 12.79 0.85 39.26
N GLU A 461 13.58 0.22 38.36
CA GLU A 461 14.39 -0.97 38.69
C GLU A 461 15.42 -0.74 39.80
N SER A 462 15.67 0.53 40.13
CA SER A 462 16.65 0.94 41.13
C SER A 462 16.05 1.45 42.43
N GLU A 463 14.74 1.70 42.51
CA GLU A 463 14.12 2.34 43.67
C GLU A 463 13.89 1.41 44.86
N GLU A 464 13.73 0.10 44.64
CA GLU A 464 13.42 -0.84 45.74
C GLU A 464 14.61 -1.08 46.69
N ASP A 465 15.87 -0.84 46.25
CA ASP A 465 17.09 -1.16 46.99
C ASP A 465 18.04 0.04 47.25
N LEU A 466 17.76 1.25 46.73
CA LEU A 466 18.65 2.40 46.89
C LEU A 466 18.29 3.27 48.12
N SER A 467 19.31 3.65 48.88
CA SER A 467 19.17 4.66 49.93
C SER A 467 18.97 6.06 49.35
N VAL A 468 18.26 6.95 50.07
CA VAL A 468 18.03 8.35 49.68
C VAL A 468 19.33 9.09 49.34
N TRP A 469 20.42 8.79 50.06
CA TRP A 469 21.75 9.35 49.78
C TRP A 469 22.29 8.92 48.42
N GLN A 470 22.11 7.66 48.02
CA GLN A 470 22.53 7.18 46.71
C GLN A 470 21.73 7.83 45.58
N MET A 471 20.41 7.99 45.75
CA MET A 471 19.56 8.73 44.80
C MET A 471 20.04 10.19 44.65
N PHE A 472 20.34 10.85 45.77
CA PHE A 472 20.86 12.22 45.76
C PHE A 472 22.23 12.33 45.08
N THR A 473 23.16 11.42 45.39
CA THR A 473 24.47 11.40 44.72
C THR A 473 24.33 11.14 43.23
N ARG A 474 23.45 10.21 42.82
CA ARG A 474 23.16 9.92 41.41
C ARG A 474 22.68 11.18 40.70
N ARG A 475 21.69 11.86 41.28
CA ARG A 475 21.13 13.11 40.74
C ARG A 475 22.15 14.24 40.61
N ILE A 476 23.04 14.43 41.59
CA ILE A 476 24.09 15.43 41.46
C ILE A 476 25.09 15.04 40.37
N THR A 477 25.48 13.76 40.29
CA THR A 477 26.41 13.31 39.25
C THR A 477 25.82 13.46 37.85
N THR A 478 24.55 13.13 37.62
CA THR A 478 23.88 13.32 36.32
C THR A 478 23.76 14.80 35.95
N GLN A 479 23.42 15.67 36.90
CA GLN A 479 23.36 17.11 36.68
C GLN A 479 24.73 17.74 36.38
N LEU A 480 25.80 17.26 37.04
CA LEU A 480 27.17 17.69 36.74
C LEU A 480 27.61 17.24 35.34
N GLU A 481 27.24 16.03 34.92
CA GLU A 481 27.47 15.56 33.54
C GLU A 481 26.72 16.41 32.51
N GLN A 482 25.47 16.79 32.78
CA GLN A 482 24.68 17.68 31.91
C GLN A 482 25.29 19.08 31.81
N LEU A 483 25.79 19.63 32.92
CA LEU A 483 26.48 20.91 32.92
C LEU A 483 27.77 20.85 32.09
N LYS A 484 28.50 19.73 32.15
CA LYS A 484 29.67 19.49 31.31
C LYS A 484 29.28 19.39 29.83
N ASP A 485 28.23 18.65 29.49
CA ASP A 485 27.72 18.56 28.10
C ASP A 485 27.28 19.93 27.55
N LEU A 486 26.64 20.77 28.38
CA LEU A 486 26.30 22.14 28.01
C LEU A 486 27.54 23.01 27.76
N ALA A 487 28.56 22.87 28.60
CA ALA A 487 29.83 23.58 28.43
C ALA A 487 30.55 23.14 27.14
N ASP A 488 30.56 21.83 26.85
CA ASP A 488 31.13 21.25 25.63
C ASP A 488 30.37 21.73 24.38
N LYS A 489 29.03 21.76 24.40
CA LYS A 489 28.18 22.34 23.33
C LYS A 489 28.43 23.83 23.12
N PHE A 490 28.63 24.59 24.19
CA PHE A 490 28.95 26.02 24.09
C PHE A 490 30.35 26.24 23.48
N GLU A 491 31.32 25.39 23.79
CA GLU A 491 32.65 25.42 23.17
C GLU A 491 32.59 25.02 21.68
N GLU A 492 31.74 24.05 21.31
CA GLU A 492 31.46 23.65 19.93
C GLU A 492 30.77 24.78 19.13
N TYR A 493 29.82 25.50 19.72
CA TYR A 493 29.23 26.69 19.09
C TYR A 493 30.28 27.79 18.82
N ARG A 494 31.26 27.94 19.74
CA ARG A 494 32.36 28.89 19.59
C ARG A 494 33.40 28.44 18.55
N ARG A 495 33.53 27.13 18.30
CA ARG A 495 34.45 26.52 17.33
C ARG A 495 33.75 25.37 16.58
N PRO A 496 33.03 25.65 15.50
CA PRO A 496 32.33 24.61 14.77
C PRO A 496 33.32 23.62 14.16
N LYS A 497 33.33 22.38 14.66
CA LYS A 497 34.02 21.27 13.99
C LYS A 497 33.11 20.73 12.90
N ALA A 498 33.67 20.49 11.71
CA ALA A 498 32.95 19.80 10.65
C ALA A 498 32.79 18.30 11.00
N LYS A 499 31.77 17.95 11.79
CA LYS A 499 31.32 16.56 11.91
C LYS A 499 30.39 16.25 10.74
N GLN A 500 30.59 15.08 10.12
CA GLN A 500 29.57 14.47 9.28
C GLN A 500 28.36 14.15 10.19
N VAL A 501 27.26 14.86 9.97
CA VAL A 501 25.99 14.59 10.66
C VAL A 501 25.45 13.29 10.05
N GLU A 502 25.80 12.14 10.62
CA GLU A 502 24.93 10.97 10.49
C GLU A 502 23.58 11.39 11.08
N LYS A 503 22.52 11.37 10.26
CA LYS A 503 21.17 11.70 10.70
C LYS A 503 20.73 10.64 11.73
N GLN A 504 21.02 10.89 13.01
CA GLN A 504 20.52 10.05 14.08
C GLN A 504 18.97 10.08 14.05
N LEU A 505 18.38 8.88 14.13
CA LEU A 505 16.93 8.70 14.17
C LEU A 505 16.47 8.93 15.60
N GLU A 506 16.31 10.19 15.97
CA GLU A 506 15.86 10.60 17.30
C GLU A 506 14.47 11.19 17.24
N ARG A 507 13.73 11.00 18.33
CA ARG A 507 12.43 11.61 18.58
C ARG A 507 12.56 13.13 18.69
N ASP A 508 11.66 13.84 18.04
CA ASP A 508 11.53 15.28 18.22
C ASP A 508 10.75 15.61 19.50
N PRO A 509 10.93 16.80 20.12
CA PRO A 509 10.27 17.16 21.38
C PRO A 509 8.74 17.05 21.34
N PHE A 510 8.13 17.24 20.16
CA PHE A 510 6.69 17.18 19.94
C PHE A 510 6.19 15.83 19.43
N ASN A 511 7.09 14.86 19.23
CA ASN A 511 6.79 13.53 18.70
C ASN A 511 5.99 13.55 17.39
N LEU A 512 6.33 14.47 16.49
CA LEU A 512 5.76 14.61 15.15
C LEU A 512 6.48 13.73 14.12
N ARG A 513 7.73 13.37 14.38
CA ARG A 513 8.53 12.47 13.56
C ARG A 513 8.47 11.07 14.16
N LYS A 514 7.94 10.12 13.39
CA LYS A 514 7.70 8.74 13.79
C LYS A 514 8.27 7.77 12.75
N MET A 515 8.50 6.54 13.17
CA MET A 515 8.79 5.43 12.28
C MET A 515 7.47 4.81 11.81
N ILE A 516 7.18 4.88 10.52
CA ILE A 516 6.03 4.22 9.92
C ILE A 516 6.47 2.80 9.57
N VAL A 517 5.90 1.80 10.25
CA VAL A 517 6.17 0.39 10.00
C VAL A 517 5.09 -0.16 9.10
N VAL A 518 5.48 -0.62 7.92
CA VAL A 518 4.57 -1.09 6.88
C VAL A 518 4.82 -2.56 6.58
N VAL A 519 3.75 -3.33 6.44
CA VAL A 519 3.79 -4.72 5.98
C VAL A 519 2.98 -4.84 4.68
N THR A 520 3.60 -5.41 3.66
CA THR A 520 3.01 -5.56 2.31
C THR A 520 2.48 -6.97 2.07
N SER A 521 1.51 -7.12 1.17
CA SER A 521 0.97 -8.44 0.81
C SER A 521 1.99 -9.37 0.15
N ALA A 522 3.07 -8.81 -0.42
CA ALA A 522 4.20 -9.57 -0.96
C ALA A 522 5.07 -10.23 0.13
N GLY A 523 4.89 -9.87 1.40
CA GLY A 523 5.67 -10.36 2.53
C GLY A 523 6.91 -9.51 2.86
N LYS A 524 6.96 -8.27 2.37
CA LYS A 524 8.04 -7.32 2.68
C LYS A 524 7.62 -6.31 3.74
N LEU A 525 8.51 -6.05 4.68
CA LEU A 525 8.39 -5.08 5.75
C LEU A 525 9.30 -3.88 5.47
N TYR A 526 8.81 -2.68 5.79
CA TYR A 526 9.54 -1.43 5.65
C TYR A 526 9.42 -0.59 6.93
N GLY A 527 10.50 0.10 7.28
CA GLY A 527 10.47 1.25 8.16
C GLY A 527 10.66 2.52 7.35
N LEU A 528 9.64 3.37 7.29
CA LEU A 528 9.68 4.67 6.62
C LEU A 528 9.81 5.79 7.64
N ASP A 529 10.69 6.75 7.39
CA ASP A 529 10.74 7.98 8.19
C ASP A 529 9.54 8.87 7.84
N SER A 530 8.71 9.20 8.83
CA SER A 530 7.51 10.02 8.58
C SER A 530 7.82 11.44 8.11
N ALA A 531 9.04 11.96 8.33
CA ALA A 531 9.41 13.30 7.89
C ALA A 531 9.52 13.42 6.36
N ASN A 532 10.17 12.46 5.70
CA ASN A 532 10.46 12.54 4.25
C ASN A 532 9.88 11.37 3.44
N GLY A 533 9.42 10.30 4.11
CA GLY A 533 8.98 9.05 3.48
C GLY A 533 10.13 8.13 3.05
N ASP A 534 11.39 8.44 3.40
CA ASP A 534 12.55 7.64 3.03
C ASP A 534 12.51 6.25 3.70
N VAL A 535 12.92 5.21 2.97
CA VAL A 535 13.07 3.85 3.52
C VAL A 535 14.33 3.80 4.38
N VAL A 536 14.16 3.65 5.69
CA VAL A 536 15.26 3.51 6.66
C VAL A 536 15.79 2.09 6.68
N TRP A 537 14.88 1.11 6.71
CA TRP A 537 15.21 -0.30 6.71
C TRP A 537 14.15 -1.11 5.95
N GLN A 538 14.56 -2.29 5.46
CA GLN A 538 13.68 -3.22 4.76
C GLN A 538 14.01 -4.67 5.12
N TYR A 539 12.97 -5.50 5.21
CA TYR A 539 13.10 -6.93 5.57
C TYR A 539 12.10 -7.76 4.76
N PHE A 540 12.52 -8.91 4.23
CA PHE A 540 11.67 -9.73 3.36
C PHE A 540 11.45 -11.13 3.94
N LEU A 541 10.19 -11.55 4.00
CA LEU A 541 9.74 -12.87 4.42
C LEU A 541 9.06 -13.57 3.23
N PRO A 542 9.71 -14.53 2.55
CA PRO A 542 9.16 -15.13 1.33
C PRO A 542 7.95 -16.04 1.58
N ASN A 543 7.86 -16.63 2.78
CA ASN A 543 6.89 -17.70 3.08
C ASN A 543 5.56 -17.20 3.66
N ILE A 544 5.30 -15.88 3.69
CA ILE A 544 4.09 -15.31 4.31
C ILE A 544 3.06 -14.80 3.28
N GLN A 545 1.79 -14.91 3.63
CA GLN A 545 0.67 -14.37 2.87
C GLN A 545 -0.40 -13.77 3.82
N CYS A 546 -1.26 -12.93 3.28
CA CYS A 546 -2.43 -12.43 4.01
C CYS A 546 -3.37 -13.58 4.38
N PHE A 547 -4.17 -13.41 5.42
CA PHE A 547 -5.18 -14.40 5.77
C PHE A 547 -6.27 -14.45 4.69
N SER A 548 -6.79 -15.66 4.41
CA SER A 548 -7.91 -15.82 3.46
C SER A 548 -9.15 -14.95 3.77
N GLN A 549 -9.34 -14.54 5.04
CA GLN A 549 -10.46 -13.72 5.50
C GLN A 549 -10.02 -12.36 6.08
N GLY A 550 -8.81 -11.87 5.80
CA GLY A 550 -8.39 -10.57 6.34
C GLY A 550 -6.94 -10.16 6.07
N GLU A 551 -6.59 -9.00 6.59
CA GLU A 551 -5.24 -8.45 6.57
C GLU A 551 -4.33 -9.15 7.60
N MET A 552 -3.02 -9.03 7.43
CA MET A 552 -2.05 -9.47 8.45
C MET A 552 -2.19 -8.63 9.72
N TYR A 553 -1.86 -9.19 10.89
CA TYR A 553 -1.88 -8.42 12.13
C TYR A 553 -0.48 -7.90 12.46
N LEU A 554 -0.37 -6.59 12.65
CA LEU A 554 0.84 -5.93 13.15
C LEU A 554 0.53 -5.34 14.53
N PHE A 555 1.29 -5.74 15.55
CA PHE A 555 1.14 -5.23 16.91
C PHE A 555 2.46 -4.66 17.42
N VAL A 556 2.42 -3.43 17.93
CA VAL A 556 3.53 -2.86 18.72
C VAL A 556 3.38 -3.36 20.15
N GLN A 557 4.29 -4.23 20.58
CA GLN A 557 4.23 -4.84 21.91
C GLN A 557 4.91 -3.96 22.97
N ARG A 558 5.95 -3.23 22.59
CA ARG A 558 6.68 -2.29 23.45
C ARG A 558 7.20 -1.12 22.62
N THR A 559 6.91 0.09 23.07
CA THR A 559 7.36 1.35 22.46
C THR A 559 8.80 1.68 22.90
N THR A 560 9.33 2.82 22.46
CA THR A 560 10.65 3.32 22.84
C THR A 560 10.71 3.99 24.21
N ALA A 561 9.59 4.09 24.94
CA ALA A 561 9.46 4.82 26.20
C ALA A 561 10.03 4.10 27.44
N HIS A 562 10.53 2.88 27.29
CA HIS A 562 11.03 2.07 28.40
C HIS A 562 12.52 1.79 28.21
N PHE A 563 13.38 2.79 28.43
CA PHE A 563 14.83 2.56 28.48
C PHE A 563 15.19 1.73 29.73
N PRO A 564 16.07 0.71 29.67
CA PRO A 564 17.00 0.35 28.59
C PRO A 564 16.47 -0.71 27.60
N HIS A 565 15.19 -1.09 27.67
CA HIS A 565 14.66 -2.17 26.86
C HIS A 565 14.39 -1.74 25.40
N PRO A 566 14.80 -2.54 24.40
CA PRO A 566 14.58 -2.17 22.99
C PRO A 566 13.09 -2.26 22.63
N PRO A 567 12.59 -1.42 21.71
CA PRO A 567 11.23 -1.52 21.21
C PRO A 567 11.03 -2.86 20.48
N GLN A 568 9.81 -3.39 20.53
CA GLN A 568 9.47 -4.69 19.94
C GLN A 568 8.09 -4.65 19.30
N ALA A 569 8.02 -5.13 18.06
CA ALA A 569 6.79 -5.36 17.32
C ALA A 569 6.66 -6.84 16.94
N MET A 570 5.43 -7.28 16.72
CA MET A 570 5.09 -8.64 16.36
C MET A 570 4.15 -8.63 15.16
N LEU A 571 4.54 -9.36 14.12
CA LEU A 571 3.75 -9.66 12.94
C LEU A 571 3.16 -11.07 13.07
N VAL A 572 1.85 -11.20 12.85
CA VAL A 572 1.15 -12.47 12.74
C VAL A 572 0.56 -12.58 11.33
N ALA A 573 1.04 -13.57 10.58
CA ALA A 573 0.67 -13.79 9.18
C ALA A 573 0.34 -15.28 8.94
N GLN A 574 -0.12 -15.62 7.74
CA GLN A 574 -0.36 -17.00 7.32
C GLN A 574 0.85 -17.53 6.52
N GLU A 575 1.25 -18.76 6.76
CA GLU A 575 2.29 -19.43 5.97
C GLU A 575 1.73 -19.94 4.63
N LYS A 576 2.45 -19.69 3.52
CA LYS A 576 2.04 -20.06 2.15
C LYS A 576 1.88 -21.57 1.95
N ALA A 577 2.74 -22.39 2.54
CA ALA A 577 2.80 -23.84 2.26
C ALA A 577 1.76 -24.64 3.07
N THR A 578 1.62 -24.35 4.36
CA THR A 578 0.75 -25.13 5.28
C THR A 578 -0.59 -24.45 5.53
N GLY A 579 -0.67 -23.13 5.35
CA GLY A 579 -1.79 -22.31 5.79
C GLY A 579 -1.86 -22.09 7.29
N ASN A 580 -0.84 -22.49 8.06
CA ASN A 580 -0.76 -22.26 9.50
C ASN A 580 -0.35 -20.82 9.83
N GLY A 581 -0.46 -20.43 11.10
CA GLY A 581 0.05 -19.15 11.58
C GLY A 581 1.57 -19.07 11.55
N LEU A 582 2.11 -17.90 11.24
CA LEU A 582 3.53 -17.59 11.37
C LEU A 582 3.67 -16.32 12.20
N VAL A 583 4.54 -16.38 13.22
CA VAL A 583 4.84 -15.27 14.13
C VAL A 583 6.25 -14.77 13.87
N PHE A 584 6.40 -13.47 13.64
CA PHE A 584 7.68 -12.80 13.46
C PHE A 584 7.82 -11.63 14.43
N THR A 585 8.82 -11.68 15.31
CA THR A 585 9.11 -10.61 16.29
C THR A 585 10.39 -9.87 15.90
N PHE A 586 10.31 -8.55 15.85
CA PHE A 586 11.39 -7.70 15.37
C PHE A 586 11.41 -6.36 16.10
N ASN A 587 12.54 -5.67 16.00
CA ASN A 587 12.67 -4.30 16.46
C ASN A 587 12.13 -3.35 15.36
N PRO A 588 11.08 -2.56 15.61
CA PRO A 588 10.47 -1.70 14.61
C PRO A 588 11.35 -0.51 14.17
N THR A 589 12.36 -0.12 14.93
CA THR A 589 13.25 1.00 14.56
C THR A 589 14.39 0.55 13.65
N THR A 590 14.87 -0.69 13.79
CA THR A 590 15.99 -1.23 13.01
C THR A 590 15.60 -2.29 11.98
N GLY A 591 14.42 -2.89 12.12
CA GLY A 591 13.94 -4.00 11.29
C GLY A 591 14.57 -5.36 11.61
N GLN A 592 15.48 -5.43 12.58
CA GLN A 592 16.19 -6.67 12.89
C GLN A 592 15.30 -7.62 13.72
N PRO A 593 15.35 -8.94 13.46
CA PRO A 593 14.63 -9.91 14.27
C PRO A 593 15.17 -9.92 15.70
N VAL A 594 14.28 -10.06 16.69
CA VAL A 594 14.68 -10.10 18.11
C VAL A 594 15.51 -11.36 18.40
N ASN A 595 15.16 -12.49 17.76
CA ASN A 595 15.92 -13.73 17.84
C ASN A 595 16.47 -14.10 16.46
N THR A 596 17.79 -14.04 16.31
CA THR A 596 18.49 -14.32 15.05
C THR A 596 18.31 -15.77 14.58
N SER A 597 18.07 -16.72 15.50
CA SER A 597 17.77 -18.12 15.17
C SER A 597 16.45 -18.29 14.42
N PHE A 598 15.53 -17.34 14.55
CA PHE A 598 14.21 -17.34 13.91
C PHE A 598 14.05 -16.17 12.94
N ALA A 599 15.10 -15.88 12.17
CA ALA A 599 15.10 -14.81 11.17
C ALA A 599 13.92 -14.92 10.17
N TRP A 600 13.51 -16.13 9.80
CA TRP A 600 12.41 -16.37 8.85
C TRP A 600 11.02 -16.45 9.49
N GLY A 601 10.90 -16.12 10.78
CA GLY A 601 9.69 -16.29 11.58
C GLY A 601 9.55 -17.70 12.18
N THR A 602 8.59 -17.83 13.09
CA THR A 602 8.27 -19.08 13.79
C THR A 602 6.93 -19.61 13.30
N PRO A 603 6.91 -20.68 12.49
CA PRO A 603 5.65 -21.32 12.09
C PRO A 603 4.99 -21.95 13.32
N GLN A 604 3.69 -21.77 13.43
CA GLN A 604 2.87 -22.33 14.48
C GLN A 604 2.26 -23.66 13.99
N PRO A 605 2.01 -24.63 14.88
CA PRO A 605 1.41 -25.91 14.49
C PRO A 605 -0.09 -25.80 14.19
N PHE A 606 -0.65 -24.60 14.23
CA PHE A 606 -2.08 -24.35 14.21
C PHE A 606 -2.46 -23.16 13.33
N LYS A 607 -3.76 -23.04 13.00
CA LYS A 607 -4.27 -21.96 12.14
C LYS A 607 -4.81 -20.82 12.99
N VAL A 608 -4.39 -19.60 12.69
CA VAL A 608 -4.82 -18.42 13.45
C VAL A 608 -6.22 -18.02 13.01
N LEU A 609 -7.14 -17.97 13.98
CA LEU A 609 -8.49 -17.42 13.81
C LEU A 609 -8.51 -15.91 14.09
N GLN A 610 -7.85 -15.49 15.17
CA GLN A 610 -7.82 -14.11 15.63
C GLN A 610 -6.56 -13.84 16.45
N ALA A 611 -6.09 -12.59 16.47
CA ALA A 611 -5.04 -12.14 17.37
C ALA A 611 -5.40 -10.78 17.97
N ASN A 612 -5.10 -10.56 19.24
CA ASN A 612 -5.36 -9.30 19.96
C ASN A 612 -4.20 -8.96 20.91
N LEU A 613 -3.86 -7.68 21.00
CA LEU A 613 -2.90 -7.16 21.98
C LEU A 613 -3.56 -7.06 23.35
N LEU A 614 -2.93 -7.62 24.39
CA LEU A 614 -3.44 -7.53 25.76
C LEU A 614 -2.98 -6.21 26.41
N PRO A 615 -3.87 -5.51 27.16
CA PRO A 615 -3.52 -4.27 27.84
C PRO A 615 -2.61 -4.47 29.06
N VAL A 616 -2.40 -5.71 29.49
CA VAL A 616 -1.55 -6.06 30.64
C VAL A 616 -0.10 -6.17 30.16
N MET A 617 0.83 -5.55 30.88
CA MET A 617 2.26 -5.71 30.63
C MET A 617 2.82 -6.89 31.42
N ASN A 618 3.84 -7.55 30.88
CA ASN A 618 4.67 -8.48 31.63
C ASN A 618 5.74 -7.73 32.46
N ASN A 619 6.58 -8.48 33.18
CA ASN A 619 7.66 -7.92 34.02
C ASN A 619 8.70 -7.10 33.22
N HIS A 620 8.75 -7.24 31.89
CA HIS A 620 9.66 -6.53 31.00
C HIS A 620 8.95 -5.41 30.22
N HIS A 621 7.82 -4.91 30.72
CA HIS A 621 7.05 -3.82 30.11
C HIS A 621 6.57 -4.14 28.69
N LEU A 622 6.28 -5.41 28.44
CA LEU A 622 5.93 -5.94 27.11
C LEU A 622 4.47 -6.36 27.13
N HIS A 623 3.67 -5.82 26.20
CA HIS A 623 2.28 -6.22 26.00
C HIS A 623 2.21 -7.55 25.23
N PRO A 624 1.75 -8.65 25.86
CA PRO A 624 1.63 -9.93 25.19
C PRO A 624 0.50 -9.90 24.17
N VAL A 625 0.68 -10.66 23.08
CA VAL A 625 -0.36 -10.88 22.08
C VAL A 625 -1.02 -12.22 22.37
N MET A 626 -2.35 -12.21 22.43
CA MET A 626 -3.17 -13.40 22.53
C MET A 626 -3.58 -13.84 21.13
N ILE A 627 -3.22 -15.06 20.76
CA ILE A 627 -3.57 -15.69 19.48
C ILE A 627 -4.58 -16.81 19.76
N VAL A 628 -5.66 -16.80 18.99
CA VAL A 628 -6.72 -17.80 19.04
C VAL A 628 -6.56 -18.74 17.84
N ASP A 629 -6.52 -20.04 18.11
CA ASP A 629 -6.50 -21.09 17.11
C ASP A 629 -7.92 -21.37 16.55
N SER A 630 -7.97 -21.94 15.36
CA SER A 630 -9.13 -22.59 14.75
C SER A 630 -9.84 -23.61 15.65
N ASP A 631 -9.12 -24.34 16.51
CA ASP A 631 -9.70 -25.24 17.52
C ASP A 631 -10.13 -24.52 18.80
N HIS A 632 -10.21 -23.19 18.78
CA HIS A 632 -10.51 -22.31 19.93
C HIS A 632 -9.50 -22.38 21.09
N GLY A 633 -8.30 -22.93 20.84
CA GLY A 633 -7.16 -22.87 21.75
C GLY A 633 -6.60 -21.47 21.87
N VAL A 634 -6.17 -21.07 23.07
CA VAL A 634 -5.58 -19.75 23.33
C VAL A 634 -4.08 -19.87 23.59
N HIS A 635 -3.30 -19.10 22.84
CA HIS A 635 -1.86 -19.05 22.93
C HIS A 635 -1.41 -17.61 23.23
N ILE A 636 -0.47 -17.44 24.17
CA ILE A 636 0.02 -16.12 24.59
C ILE A 636 1.48 -15.99 24.17
N PHE A 637 1.79 -14.89 23.49
CA PHE A 637 3.12 -14.62 22.95
C PHE A 637 3.65 -13.25 23.41
N PRO A 638 4.83 -13.19 24.08
CA PRO A 638 5.61 -14.31 24.60
C PRO A 638 4.91 -15.00 25.80
N PRO A 639 5.16 -16.30 26.02
CA PRO A 639 4.58 -17.02 27.16
C PRO A 639 5.17 -16.47 28.47
N SER A 640 4.31 -15.95 29.34
CA SER A 640 4.72 -15.38 30.63
C SER A 640 3.84 -15.89 31.78
N PRO A 641 4.42 -16.40 32.88
CA PRO A 641 3.66 -16.90 34.02
C PRO A 641 2.95 -15.77 34.80
N SER A 642 3.49 -14.55 34.81
CA SER A 642 2.83 -13.41 35.47
C SER A 642 1.58 -12.99 34.71
N VAL A 643 1.60 -13.02 33.38
CA VAL A 643 0.41 -12.76 32.56
C VAL A 643 -0.63 -13.85 32.78
N LEU A 644 -0.22 -15.12 32.83
CA LEU A 644 -1.12 -16.24 33.11
C LEU A 644 -1.78 -16.12 34.49
N SER A 645 -1.09 -15.63 35.52
CA SER A 645 -1.70 -15.41 36.84
C SER A 645 -2.74 -14.27 36.81
N VAL A 646 -2.48 -13.20 36.04
CA VAL A 646 -3.45 -12.11 35.83
C VAL A 646 -4.69 -12.61 35.08
N LEU A 647 -4.50 -13.42 34.03
CA LEU A 647 -5.62 -14.02 33.30
C LEU A 647 -6.44 -14.98 34.18
N LYS A 648 -5.78 -15.76 35.06
CA LYS A 648 -6.45 -16.59 36.07
C LYS A 648 -7.27 -15.75 37.06
N LYS A 649 -6.72 -14.63 37.52
CA LYS A 649 -7.43 -13.71 38.44
C LYS A 649 -8.65 -13.06 37.78
N ASN A 650 -8.58 -12.83 36.48
CA ASN A 650 -9.65 -12.21 35.68
C ASN A 650 -10.46 -13.24 34.88
N ASN A 651 -10.53 -14.48 35.35
CA ASN A 651 -11.31 -15.55 34.73
C ASN A 651 -12.78 -15.13 34.54
N GLY A 652 -13.33 -15.31 33.34
CA GLY A 652 -14.71 -14.93 33.01
C GLY A 652 -14.96 -13.42 32.87
N LYS A 653 -13.92 -12.58 32.83
CA LYS A 653 -14.04 -11.12 32.60
C LYS A 653 -13.50 -10.64 31.26
N ILE A 654 -12.77 -11.50 30.55
CA ILE A 654 -12.18 -11.19 29.26
C ILE A 654 -13.04 -11.82 28.19
N PHE A 655 -13.56 -10.98 27.30
CA PHE A 655 -14.43 -11.40 26.21
C PHE A 655 -13.75 -11.11 24.87
N LEU A 656 -14.00 -12.00 23.93
CA LEU A 656 -13.55 -11.91 22.55
C LEU A 656 -14.74 -12.02 21.63
N HIS A 657 -14.63 -11.45 20.44
CA HIS A 657 -15.61 -11.60 19.39
C HIS A 657 -14.91 -12.01 18.11
N ALA A 658 -15.51 -12.94 17.38
CA ALA A 658 -15.08 -13.33 16.04
C ALA A 658 -16.25 -13.16 15.06
N ALA A 659 -15.96 -12.59 13.90
CA ALA A 659 -16.94 -12.41 12.83
C ALA A 659 -16.51 -13.23 11.61
N ASP A 660 -17.33 -14.18 11.20
CA ASP A 660 -17.16 -14.89 9.92
C ASP A 660 -18.06 -14.21 8.88
N LEU A 661 -17.45 -13.42 8.01
CA LEU A 661 -18.12 -12.67 6.93
C LEU A 661 -18.77 -13.61 5.90
N ALA A 662 -18.15 -14.77 5.63
CA ALA A 662 -18.64 -15.71 4.62
C ALA A 662 -19.91 -16.43 5.08
N LYS A 663 -19.94 -16.84 6.36
CA LYS A 663 -21.14 -17.46 6.98
C LYS A 663 -22.12 -16.43 7.54
N SER A 664 -21.72 -15.15 7.60
CA SER A 664 -22.49 -14.06 8.25
C SER A 664 -22.88 -14.40 9.69
N THR A 665 -21.91 -14.92 10.44
CA THR A 665 -22.05 -15.27 11.85
C THR A 665 -21.11 -14.45 12.72
N LEU A 666 -21.61 -13.98 13.86
CA LEU A 666 -20.85 -13.27 14.87
C LEU A 666 -20.91 -14.10 16.17
N THR A 667 -19.75 -14.50 16.68
CA THR A 667 -19.63 -15.29 17.91
C THR A 667 -18.90 -14.49 18.97
N GLY A 668 -19.42 -14.53 20.20
CA GLY A 668 -18.73 -14.04 21.38
C GLY A 668 -18.17 -15.20 22.19
N PHE A 669 -16.94 -15.06 22.65
CA PHE A 669 -16.25 -16.01 23.50
C PHE A 669 -15.89 -15.36 24.85
N SER A 670 -16.00 -16.12 25.92
CA SER A 670 -15.50 -15.79 27.25
C SER A 670 -14.25 -16.61 27.53
N LEU A 671 -13.19 -15.94 27.99
CA LEU A 671 -11.95 -16.58 28.39
C LEU A 671 -12.16 -17.35 29.71
N THR A 672 -11.96 -18.66 29.66
CA THR A 672 -12.05 -19.55 30.82
C THR A 672 -10.73 -20.25 31.07
N THR A 673 -10.25 -20.21 32.31
CA THR A 673 -9.04 -20.96 32.70
C THR A 673 -9.43 -22.27 33.37
N LEU A 674 -8.96 -23.39 32.82
CA LEU A 674 -9.15 -24.73 33.38
C LEU A 674 -8.27 -24.98 34.60
N GLN A 675 -8.59 -26.00 35.40
CA GLN A 675 -7.84 -26.37 36.61
C GLN A 675 -6.37 -26.71 36.31
N ASP A 676 -6.09 -27.25 35.12
CA ASP A 676 -4.74 -27.57 34.64
C ASP A 676 -3.92 -26.34 34.23
N GLY A 677 -4.49 -25.14 34.35
CA GLY A 677 -3.83 -23.88 33.97
C GLY A 677 -3.83 -23.56 32.48
N LYS A 678 -4.41 -24.45 31.65
CA LYS A 678 -4.68 -24.19 30.24
C LYS A 678 -5.84 -23.19 30.09
N VAL A 679 -5.68 -22.24 29.18
CA VAL A 679 -6.68 -21.21 28.89
C VAL A 679 -7.44 -21.65 27.64
N GLU A 680 -8.78 -21.67 27.73
CA GLU A 680 -9.66 -22.05 26.63
C GLU A 680 -10.79 -21.04 26.47
N LEU A 681 -11.32 -20.95 25.25
CA LEU A 681 -12.46 -20.11 24.95
C LEU A 681 -13.76 -20.89 25.11
N SER A 682 -14.64 -20.38 25.97
CA SER A 682 -16.02 -20.83 26.07
C SER A 682 -16.93 -19.93 25.24
N GLN A 683 -17.80 -20.47 24.41
CA GLN A 683 -18.75 -19.66 23.64
C GLN A 683 -19.78 -19.03 24.58
N ALA A 684 -19.84 -17.69 24.60
CA ALA A 684 -20.77 -16.93 25.44
C ALA A 684 -22.08 -16.64 24.71
N TRP A 685 -22.01 -16.24 23.45
CA TRP A 685 -23.18 -15.94 22.61
C TRP A 685 -22.87 -16.18 21.12
N HIS A 686 -23.93 -16.36 20.34
CA HIS A 686 -23.84 -16.60 18.90
C HIS A 686 -24.99 -15.91 18.18
N LEU A 687 -24.66 -15.07 17.20
CA LEU A 687 -25.60 -14.37 16.35
C LEU A 687 -25.37 -14.82 14.90
N SER A 688 -26.35 -15.50 14.32
CA SER A 688 -26.34 -15.90 12.91
C SER A 688 -27.37 -15.07 12.15
N LEU A 689 -26.93 -14.44 11.05
CA LEU A 689 -27.81 -13.69 10.16
C LEU A 689 -28.12 -14.53 8.92
N PRO A 690 -29.41 -14.59 8.48
CA PRO A 690 -29.80 -15.45 7.38
C PRO A 690 -29.36 -14.92 6.01
N ILE A 691 -28.63 -15.75 5.25
CA ILE A 691 -28.25 -15.51 3.85
C ILE A 691 -29.35 -16.09 2.93
N PRO A 692 -29.83 -15.39 1.88
CA PRO A 692 -29.29 -14.17 1.25
C PRO A 692 -29.90 -12.85 1.77
N SER A 693 -30.81 -12.90 2.76
CA SER A 693 -31.50 -11.71 3.23
C SER A 693 -30.59 -10.69 3.92
N GLN A 694 -29.53 -11.15 4.59
CA GLN A 694 -28.53 -10.30 5.25
C GLN A 694 -27.17 -10.99 5.21
N ARG A 695 -26.16 -10.28 4.71
CA ARG A 695 -24.75 -10.68 4.69
C ARG A 695 -23.93 -9.61 5.40
N ILE A 696 -23.06 -10.01 6.33
CA ILE A 696 -22.17 -9.06 7.02
C ILE A 696 -21.12 -8.53 6.03
N VAL A 697 -20.99 -7.20 5.93
CA VAL A 697 -20.02 -6.52 5.05
C VAL A 697 -18.87 -5.92 5.85
N SER A 698 -19.16 -5.35 7.02
CA SER A 698 -18.16 -4.67 7.85
C SER A 698 -18.50 -4.79 9.33
N VAL A 699 -17.48 -5.00 10.16
CA VAL A 699 -17.57 -5.01 11.63
C VAL A 699 -16.52 -4.05 12.15
N VAL A 700 -16.94 -2.96 12.77
CA VAL A 700 -16.05 -1.90 13.27
C VAL A 700 -16.19 -1.79 14.78
N PRO A 701 -15.18 -2.24 15.56
CA PRO A 701 -15.12 -1.98 16.99
C PRO A 701 -14.70 -0.53 17.26
N ARG A 702 -14.96 -0.06 18.49
CA ARG A 702 -14.32 1.17 18.97
C ARG A 702 -12.81 0.95 19.11
N ARG A 703 -11.99 1.95 18.77
CA ARG A 703 -10.54 1.89 18.93
C ARG A 703 -10.16 1.77 20.41
N ALA A 704 -9.32 0.80 20.76
CA ALA A 704 -8.94 0.52 22.15
C ALA A 704 -8.07 1.62 22.78
N ASN A 705 -7.31 2.35 21.98
CA ASN A 705 -6.42 3.45 22.40
C ASN A 705 -7.10 4.84 22.36
N GLU A 706 -8.41 4.90 22.11
CA GLU A 706 -9.14 6.17 22.05
C GLU A 706 -9.58 6.64 23.44
N HIS A 707 -9.07 7.79 23.86
CA HIS A 707 -9.51 8.48 25.07
C HIS A 707 -10.64 9.48 24.78
N VAL A 708 -11.59 9.58 25.72
CA VAL A 708 -12.72 10.52 25.66
C VAL A 708 -12.61 11.50 26.82
N HIS A 709 -12.29 12.75 26.51
CA HIS A 709 -12.10 13.79 27.52
C HIS A 709 -13.41 14.18 28.21
N SER A 710 -14.46 14.51 27.44
CA SER A 710 -15.77 14.89 27.99
C SER A 710 -16.79 13.77 27.92
N GLN A 711 -17.29 13.37 29.09
CA GLN A 711 -18.31 12.33 29.30
C GLN A 711 -19.74 12.79 28.95
N GLY A 712 -19.96 14.10 28.82
CA GLY A 712 -21.27 14.67 28.52
C GLY A 712 -21.17 15.94 27.69
N ARG A 713 -22.30 16.35 27.13
CA ARG A 713 -22.47 17.59 26.40
C ARG A 713 -23.36 18.53 27.20
N VAL A 714 -22.92 19.77 27.38
CA VAL A 714 -23.70 20.80 28.08
C VAL A 714 -24.76 21.34 27.13
N LEU A 715 -26.00 21.46 27.62
CA LEU A 715 -27.15 22.03 26.90
C LEU A 715 -27.35 23.51 27.26
N SER A 716 -28.20 24.22 26.51
CA SER A 716 -28.50 25.65 26.73
C SER A 716 -29.04 25.94 28.15
N ASP A 717 -29.80 25.01 28.73
CA ASP A 717 -30.34 25.10 30.09
C ASP A 717 -29.31 24.75 31.20
N ARG A 718 -28.03 24.57 30.82
CA ARG A 718 -26.92 24.12 31.69
C ARG A 718 -27.07 22.69 32.21
N SER A 719 -28.07 21.94 31.74
CA SER A 719 -28.13 20.51 31.99
C SER A 719 -27.07 19.80 31.15
N VAL A 720 -26.77 18.55 31.52
CA VAL A 720 -25.75 17.74 30.83
C VAL A 720 -26.42 16.53 30.23
N MET A 721 -26.26 16.36 28.93
CA MET A 721 -26.62 15.16 28.21
C MET A 721 -25.42 14.23 28.20
N TYR A 722 -25.48 13.12 28.94
CA TYR A 722 -24.37 12.18 29.04
C TYR A 722 -24.28 11.28 27.81
N LYS A 723 -23.05 11.10 27.33
CA LYS A 723 -22.74 10.23 26.20
C LYS A 723 -22.82 8.77 26.64
N TYR A 724 -23.42 7.91 25.81
CA TYR A 724 -23.38 6.47 26.04
C TYR A 724 -22.05 5.90 25.52
N LEU A 725 -21.12 5.62 26.43
CA LEU A 725 -19.74 5.22 26.10
C LEU A 725 -19.47 3.76 26.42
N ASN A 726 -20.09 2.86 25.65
CA ASN A 726 -19.81 1.43 25.77
C ASN A 726 -18.48 1.09 25.05
N PRO A 727 -17.41 0.67 25.76
CA PRO A 727 -16.12 0.33 25.16
C PRO A 727 -16.19 -0.96 24.33
N ASN A 728 -17.19 -1.81 24.57
CA ASN A 728 -17.37 -3.12 23.94
C ASN A 728 -18.40 -3.08 22.79
N LEU A 729 -18.80 -1.89 22.33
CA LEU A 729 -19.81 -1.75 21.29
C LEU A 729 -19.22 -2.00 19.90
N LEU A 730 -19.88 -2.87 19.14
CA LEU A 730 -19.55 -3.22 17.76
C LEU A 730 -20.59 -2.59 16.83
N ALA A 731 -20.12 -1.88 15.81
CA ALA A 731 -20.96 -1.45 14.71
C ALA A 731 -20.84 -2.47 13.57
N VAL A 732 -21.93 -3.19 13.30
CA VAL A 732 -22.00 -4.26 12.30
C VAL A 732 -22.90 -3.80 11.17
N MET A 733 -22.36 -3.76 9.95
CA MET A 733 -23.12 -3.43 8.75
C MET A 733 -23.41 -4.68 7.94
N THR A 734 -24.66 -4.81 7.49
CA THR A 734 -25.11 -5.93 6.66
C THR A 734 -25.80 -5.43 5.40
N GLU A 735 -25.59 -6.16 4.31
CA GLU A 735 -26.22 -5.96 3.01
C GLU A 735 -27.01 -7.20 2.64
N GLY A 736 -28.20 -7.05 2.10
CA GLY A 736 -28.94 -8.18 1.55
C GLY A 736 -30.13 -7.75 0.73
N ILE A 737 -31.03 -8.69 0.45
CA ILE A 737 -32.13 -8.48 -0.48
C ILE A 737 -33.43 -8.86 0.20
N GLU A 738 -34.37 -7.92 0.26
CA GLU A 738 -35.73 -8.14 0.74
C GLU A 738 -36.73 -7.88 -0.40
N ARG A 739 -37.43 -8.93 -0.87
CA ARG A 739 -38.41 -8.83 -1.97
C ARG A 739 -37.84 -8.15 -3.23
N ASP A 740 -36.68 -8.60 -3.69
CA ASP A 740 -35.90 -8.04 -4.81
C ASP A 740 -35.44 -6.58 -4.65
N VAL A 741 -35.51 -6.03 -3.44
CA VAL A 741 -35.01 -4.69 -3.12
C VAL A 741 -33.75 -4.81 -2.28
N PRO A 742 -32.64 -4.13 -2.66
CA PRO A 742 -31.44 -4.13 -1.82
C PRO A 742 -31.73 -3.41 -0.50
N LEU A 743 -31.31 -4.04 0.60
CA LEU A 743 -31.53 -3.63 1.97
C LEU A 743 -30.17 -3.54 2.67
N LEU A 744 -29.92 -2.39 3.30
CA LEU A 744 -28.74 -2.18 4.13
C LEU A 744 -29.18 -2.05 5.59
N THR A 745 -28.60 -2.82 6.50
CA THR A 745 -28.96 -2.81 7.93
C THR A 745 -27.73 -2.62 8.82
N LEU A 746 -27.78 -1.61 9.67
CA LEU A 746 -26.82 -1.38 10.75
C LEU A 746 -27.32 -2.05 12.04
N TYR A 747 -26.45 -2.81 12.69
CA TYR A 747 -26.63 -3.36 14.02
C TYR A 747 -25.55 -2.81 14.96
N LEU A 748 -25.95 -2.26 16.10
CA LEU A 748 -25.05 -1.95 17.20
C LEU A 748 -25.16 -3.07 18.23
N VAL A 749 -24.10 -3.86 18.37
CA VAL A 749 -24.08 -5.09 19.17
C VAL A 749 -23.05 -4.95 20.29
N ASP A 750 -23.41 -5.30 21.52
CA ASP A 750 -22.43 -5.40 22.60
C ASP A 750 -21.60 -6.69 22.46
N ALA A 751 -20.27 -6.58 22.37
CA ALA A 751 -19.36 -7.71 22.18
C ALA A 751 -19.35 -8.69 23.37
N VAL A 752 -19.75 -8.25 24.57
CA VAL A 752 -19.75 -9.07 25.79
C VAL A 752 -21.01 -9.91 25.87
N THR A 753 -22.19 -9.29 25.73
CA THR A 753 -23.49 -9.97 25.92
C THR A 753 -24.11 -10.49 24.63
N GLY A 754 -23.70 -9.96 23.47
CA GLY A 754 -24.35 -10.23 22.19
C GLY A 754 -25.68 -9.49 22.01
N GLN A 755 -26.03 -8.60 22.94
CA GLN A 755 -27.28 -7.84 22.86
C GLN A 755 -27.21 -6.80 21.74
N VAL A 756 -28.24 -6.79 20.89
CA VAL A 756 -28.44 -5.72 19.91
C VAL A 756 -28.97 -4.49 20.65
N VAL A 757 -28.10 -3.49 20.82
CA VAL A 757 -28.39 -2.21 21.47
C VAL A 757 -29.30 -1.35 20.60
N TYR A 758 -29.05 -1.35 19.29
CA TYR A 758 -29.83 -0.59 18.30
C TYR A 758 -29.74 -1.25 16.94
N SER A 759 -30.78 -1.08 16.11
CA SER A 759 -30.77 -1.52 14.71
C SER A 759 -31.47 -0.52 13.81
N MET A 760 -30.96 -0.34 12.59
CA MET A 760 -31.50 0.61 11.60
C MET A 760 -31.43 0.01 10.20
N GLN A 761 -32.51 0.15 9.44
CA GLN A 761 -32.66 -0.41 8.09
C GLN A 761 -32.87 0.68 7.03
N HIS A 762 -32.12 0.60 5.93
CA HIS A 762 -32.23 1.44 4.75
C HIS A 762 -32.71 0.62 3.55
N LYS A 763 -33.94 0.91 3.10
CA LYS A 763 -34.52 0.25 1.91
C LYS A 763 -33.97 0.91 0.64
N ARG A 764 -33.72 0.11 -0.40
CA ARG A 764 -33.12 0.56 -1.67
C ARG A 764 -31.75 1.19 -1.47
N ALA A 765 -30.95 0.66 -0.54
CA ALA A 765 -29.59 1.10 -0.30
C ALA A 765 -28.61 -0.05 -0.57
N SER A 766 -27.45 0.27 -1.14
CA SER A 766 -26.39 -0.69 -1.46
C SER A 766 -25.01 -0.15 -1.11
N GLY A 767 -24.03 -1.05 -1.06
CA GLY A 767 -22.61 -0.69 -0.92
C GLY A 767 -22.01 0.00 -2.16
N PRO A 768 -20.71 0.35 -2.12
CA PRO A 768 -19.77 0.11 -1.02
C PRO A 768 -20.08 0.95 0.22
N VAL A 769 -19.96 0.34 1.40
CA VAL A 769 -20.21 1.00 2.69
C VAL A 769 -18.89 1.28 3.41
N HIS A 770 -18.73 2.52 3.86
CA HIS A 770 -17.65 2.91 4.76
C HIS A 770 -18.25 3.30 6.10
N LEU A 771 -17.80 2.66 7.17
CA LEU A 771 -18.33 2.78 8.52
C LEU A 771 -17.19 3.20 9.46
N VAL A 772 -17.43 4.21 10.28
CA VAL A 772 -16.53 4.59 11.38
C VAL A 772 -17.31 4.73 12.67
N HIS A 773 -16.72 4.19 13.73
CA HIS A 773 -17.23 4.25 15.10
C HIS A 773 -16.17 4.93 15.99
N SER A 774 -16.55 5.99 16.69
CA SER A 774 -15.69 6.77 17.57
C SER A 774 -16.51 7.34 18.73
N GLU A 775 -15.93 7.36 19.93
CA GLU A 775 -16.58 7.82 21.16
C GLU A 775 -17.98 7.23 21.41
N ASN A 776 -19.03 8.01 21.12
CA ASN A 776 -20.44 7.69 21.30
C ASN A 776 -21.23 7.79 20.00
N TRP A 777 -20.56 7.83 18.84
CA TRP A 777 -21.19 8.10 17.57
C TRP A 777 -20.68 7.21 16.45
N VAL A 778 -21.56 6.99 15.47
CA VAL A 778 -21.32 6.13 14.33
C VAL A 778 -21.68 6.91 13.07
N VAL A 779 -20.76 6.96 12.11
CA VAL A 779 -20.98 7.58 10.80
C VAL A 779 -20.76 6.52 9.73
N TYR A 780 -21.66 6.44 8.76
CA TYR A 780 -21.46 5.60 7.60
C TYR A 780 -21.99 6.22 6.32
N HIS A 781 -21.33 5.88 5.22
CA HIS A 781 -21.64 6.28 3.86
C HIS A 781 -22.19 5.10 3.07
N TYR A 782 -23.21 5.32 2.25
CA TYR A 782 -23.79 4.31 1.35
C TYR A 782 -24.42 4.94 0.09
N TRP A 783 -24.78 4.10 -0.88
CA TRP A 783 -25.51 4.52 -2.07
C TRP A 783 -27.02 4.30 -1.90
N ASN A 784 -27.81 5.35 -2.13
CA ASN A 784 -29.27 5.27 -2.14
C ASN A 784 -29.77 5.07 -3.58
N GLY A 785 -30.18 3.84 -3.92
CA GLY A 785 -30.71 3.48 -5.22
C GLY A 785 -32.08 4.06 -5.56
N LYS A 786 -32.87 4.53 -4.56
CA LYS A 786 -34.15 5.22 -4.81
C LYS A 786 -33.93 6.60 -5.41
N PHE A 787 -32.98 7.35 -4.86
CA PHE A 787 -32.68 8.73 -5.28
C PHE A 787 -31.44 8.87 -6.16
N ARG A 788 -30.70 7.76 -6.37
CA ARG A 788 -29.45 7.70 -7.13
C ARG A 788 -28.42 8.72 -6.65
N ARG A 789 -28.16 8.71 -5.34
CA ARG A 789 -27.20 9.62 -4.69
C ARG A 789 -26.50 8.94 -3.54
N HIS A 790 -25.35 9.48 -3.16
CA HIS A 790 -24.62 9.06 -1.98
C HIS A 790 -25.19 9.74 -0.72
N GLU A 791 -25.31 8.99 0.35
CA GLU A 791 -25.83 9.47 1.63
C GLU A 791 -24.86 9.12 2.76
N VAL A 792 -24.68 10.05 3.69
CA VAL A 792 -23.91 9.89 4.92
C VAL A 792 -24.89 9.99 6.08
N THR A 793 -24.99 8.92 6.88
CA THR A 793 -25.86 8.90 8.06
C THR A 793 -25.01 8.91 9.32
N VAL A 794 -25.38 9.78 10.26
CA VAL A 794 -24.76 9.89 11.58
C VAL A 794 -25.73 9.44 12.66
N LEU A 795 -25.21 8.71 13.64
CA LEU A 795 -25.91 8.33 14.87
C LEU A 795 -25.09 8.82 16.06
N GLU A 796 -25.74 9.37 17.06
CA GLU A 796 -25.16 9.66 18.37
C GLU A 796 -25.96 8.94 19.45
N LEU A 797 -25.25 8.28 20.37
CA LEU A 797 -25.83 7.54 21.48
C LEU A 797 -25.66 8.35 22.78
N PHE A 798 -26.77 8.56 23.47
CA PHE A 798 -26.83 9.23 24.77
C PHE A 798 -27.46 8.32 25.81
N GLU A 799 -27.10 8.50 27.07
CA GLU A 799 -27.72 7.75 28.15
C GLU A 799 -29.18 8.22 28.36
N SER A 800 -30.07 7.28 28.65
CA SER A 800 -31.43 7.60 29.10
C SER A 800 -31.39 8.17 30.52
N GLN A 801 -32.32 9.08 30.87
CA GLN A 801 -32.41 9.61 32.23
C GLN A 801 -32.71 8.47 33.24
N GLY A 802 -31.75 8.11 34.09
CA GLY A 802 -31.82 7.02 35.07
C GLY A 802 -30.58 6.93 35.98
N ASP A 803 -30.56 5.94 36.89
CA ASP A 803 -29.47 5.71 37.85
C ASP A 803 -28.17 5.27 37.15
N ARG A 804 -27.27 6.24 36.93
CA ARG A 804 -25.97 6.03 36.30
C ARG A 804 -24.90 5.65 37.32
N ASN A 805 -24.12 4.62 37.02
CA ASN A 805 -22.84 4.41 37.69
C ASN A 805 -21.74 5.25 36.99
N SER A 806 -21.31 6.35 37.62
CA SER A 806 -20.30 7.25 37.04
C SER A 806 -18.86 6.73 37.14
N THR A 807 -18.62 5.68 37.92
CA THR A 807 -17.26 5.18 38.21
C THR A 807 -16.82 4.06 37.30
N THR A 808 -17.75 3.19 36.90
CA THR A 808 -17.44 1.96 36.16
C THR A 808 -18.54 1.67 35.14
N PHE A 809 -18.12 1.28 33.93
CA PHE A 809 -19.01 0.75 32.91
C PHE A 809 -18.89 -0.77 32.87
N SER A 810 -20.01 -1.47 32.89
CA SER A 810 -20.06 -2.94 32.74
C SER A 810 -21.22 -3.32 31.85
N SER A 811 -20.91 -3.97 30.73
CA SER A 811 -21.90 -4.49 29.77
C SER A 811 -22.90 -5.47 30.41
N LEU A 812 -22.49 -6.17 31.49
CA LEU A 812 -23.34 -7.17 32.17
C LEU A 812 -24.37 -6.54 33.12
N SER A 813 -24.12 -5.35 33.64
CA SER A 813 -25.01 -4.65 34.57
C SER A 813 -25.81 -3.52 33.93
N THR A 814 -25.48 -3.14 32.70
CA THR A 814 -26.13 -2.03 32.01
C THR A 814 -27.52 -2.47 31.52
N GLN A 815 -28.57 -1.99 32.18
CA GLN A 815 -29.96 -2.38 31.88
C GLN A 815 -30.69 -1.38 30.97
N SER A 816 -30.26 -0.11 30.94
CA SER A 816 -30.93 0.92 30.14
C SER A 816 -30.34 1.01 28.72
N LEU A 817 -31.22 0.90 27.71
CA LEU A 817 -30.86 1.16 26.32
C LEU A 817 -30.62 2.66 26.10
N PRO A 818 -29.64 3.05 25.26
CA PRO A 818 -29.35 4.44 24.99
C PRO A 818 -30.44 5.13 24.16
N LEU A 819 -30.57 6.44 24.34
CA LEU A 819 -31.26 7.32 23.43
C LEU A 819 -30.39 7.51 22.18
N VAL A 820 -30.89 7.08 21.02
CA VAL A 820 -30.18 7.19 19.74
C VAL A 820 -30.78 8.33 18.93
N LEU A 821 -29.96 9.34 18.64
CA LEU A 821 -30.29 10.42 17.71
C LEU A 821 -29.65 10.13 16.36
N GLN A 822 -30.37 10.36 15.26
CA GLN A 822 -29.90 10.06 13.92
C GLN A 822 -30.29 11.11 12.91
N GLN A 823 -29.43 11.34 11.92
CA GLN A 823 -29.70 12.24 10.81
C GLN A 823 -28.92 11.81 9.57
N ALA A 824 -29.53 11.97 8.40
CA ALA A 824 -28.92 11.65 7.11
C ALA A 824 -28.57 12.93 6.34
N TYR A 825 -27.48 12.89 5.61
CA TYR A 825 -26.95 13.96 4.77
C TYR A 825 -26.68 13.42 3.37
N ILE A 826 -26.77 14.28 2.36
CA ILE A 826 -26.47 13.97 0.97
C ILE A 826 -25.02 14.35 0.72
N PHE A 827 -24.28 13.45 0.10
CA PHE A 827 -22.90 13.67 -0.32
C PHE A 827 -22.82 13.56 -1.85
N PRO A 828 -22.06 14.44 -2.54
CA PRO A 828 -22.13 14.55 -4.01
C PRO A 828 -21.39 13.42 -4.74
N THR A 829 -20.44 12.74 -4.11
CA THR A 829 -19.60 11.71 -4.73
C THR A 829 -19.55 10.45 -3.88
N GLY A 830 -19.04 9.34 -4.42
CA GLY A 830 -18.68 8.18 -3.60
C GLY A 830 -17.49 8.48 -2.69
N LEU A 831 -17.19 7.54 -1.79
CA LEU A 831 -15.99 7.52 -0.96
C LEU A 831 -15.22 6.22 -1.22
N THR A 832 -13.90 6.26 -1.03
CA THR A 832 -13.02 5.08 -1.13
C THR A 832 -12.53 4.60 0.24
N ALA A 833 -12.37 5.52 1.20
CA ALA A 833 -12.01 5.24 2.58
C ALA A 833 -12.52 6.35 3.50
N MET A 834 -12.70 6.02 4.78
CA MET A 834 -13.12 6.96 5.81
C MET A 834 -12.39 6.66 7.12
N ALA A 835 -11.93 7.71 7.81
CA ALA A 835 -11.26 7.58 9.11
C ALA A 835 -11.53 8.80 9.98
N VAL A 836 -11.16 8.74 11.26
CA VAL A 836 -11.39 9.81 12.25
C VAL A 836 -10.11 10.18 12.97
N SER A 837 -9.88 11.49 13.10
CA SER A 837 -8.72 12.06 13.78
C SER A 837 -8.59 11.55 15.22
N ASN A 838 -7.36 11.26 15.65
CA ASN A 838 -7.08 10.78 17.00
C ASN A 838 -5.90 11.48 17.64
N THR A 839 -6.05 11.83 18.92
CA THR A 839 -5.06 12.49 19.76
C THR A 839 -4.99 11.77 21.10
N GLU A 840 -3.92 11.97 21.85
CA GLU A 840 -3.65 11.21 23.08
C GLU A 840 -4.73 11.41 24.15
N ARG A 841 -5.24 12.64 24.30
CA ARG A 841 -6.23 12.98 25.34
C ARG A 841 -7.66 13.10 24.81
N GLY A 842 -7.85 13.25 23.49
CA GLY A 842 -9.17 13.41 22.88
C GLY A 842 -9.88 14.71 23.30
N ILE A 843 -9.11 15.80 23.46
CA ILE A 843 -9.59 17.15 23.79
C ILE A 843 -9.91 17.92 22.50
N THR A 844 -9.03 17.84 21.50
CA THR A 844 -9.24 18.52 20.21
C THR A 844 -10.52 18.04 19.52
N ALA A 845 -11.11 18.89 18.68
CA ALA A 845 -12.31 18.50 17.95
C ALA A 845 -12.03 17.31 17.01
N ARG A 846 -12.95 16.35 16.95
CA ARG A 846 -12.84 15.22 16.01
C ARG A 846 -13.18 15.69 14.60
N SER A 847 -12.36 15.28 13.64
CA SER A 847 -12.58 15.51 12.21
C SER A 847 -12.60 14.17 11.47
N LEU A 848 -13.52 14.02 10.52
CA LEU A 848 -13.59 12.89 9.62
C LEU A 848 -12.72 13.15 8.40
N LEU A 849 -11.89 12.17 8.05
CA LEU A 849 -11.13 12.17 6.82
C LEU A 849 -11.88 11.33 5.79
N LEU A 850 -12.20 11.95 4.66
CA LEU A 850 -12.95 11.38 3.56
C LEU A 850 -12.02 11.27 2.35
N ALA A 851 -11.73 10.05 1.90
CA ALA A 851 -11.01 9.83 0.66
C ALA A 851 -12.00 9.81 -0.51
N LEU A 852 -11.80 10.72 -1.44
CA LEU A 852 -12.62 10.86 -2.65
C LEU A 852 -12.05 9.97 -3.77
N PRO A 853 -12.90 9.47 -4.69
CA PRO A 853 -12.46 8.66 -5.83
C PRO A 853 -11.52 9.39 -6.80
N ASN A 854 -11.52 10.72 -6.83
CA ASN A 854 -10.61 11.53 -7.66
C ASN A 854 -9.21 11.71 -7.02
N GLY A 855 -8.92 10.98 -5.94
CA GLY A 855 -7.66 11.06 -5.20
C GLY A 855 -7.55 12.24 -4.23
N GLY A 856 -8.62 13.00 -4.04
CA GLY A 856 -8.67 14.06 -3.02
C GLY A 856 -8.87 13.51 -1.62
N LEU A 857 -8.07 13.97 -0.65
CA LEU A 857 -8.31 13.68 0.78
C LEU A 857 -8.93 14.90 1.44
N MET A 858 -10.20 14.81 1.85
CA MET A 858 -10.95 15.91 2.46
C MET A 858 -11.08 15.73 3.97
N THR A 859 -11.03 16.84 4.71
CA THR A 859 -11.40 16.87 6.14
C THR A 859 -12.80 17.44 6.34
N LEU A 860 -13.62 16.77 7.15
CA LEU A 860 -14.96 17.18 7.52
C LEU A 860 -15.10 17.23 9.05
N PRO A 861 -15.19 18.42 9.65
CA PRO A 861 -15.45 18.57 11.08
C PRO A 861 -16.72 17.85 11.54
N LYS A 862 -16.64 17.09 12.65
CA LYS A 862 -17.76 16.30 13.17
C LYS A 862 -18.97 17.15 13.60
N ASN A 863 -18.77 18.42 13.95
CA ASN A 863 -19.86 19.34 14.32
C ASN A 863 -20.82 19.66 13.16
N ILE A 864 -20.41 19.47 11.91
CA ILE A 864 -21.28 19.58 10.73
C ILE A 864 -22.23 18.38 10.68
N LEU A 865 -21.75 17.19 11.07
CA LEU A 865 -22.53 15.96 11.13
C LEU A 865 -23.11 15.75 12.54
N ASP A 866 -23.97 16.66 12.99
CA ASP A 866 -24.65 16.57 14.28
C ASP A 866 -26.13 16.21 14.04
N PRO A 867 -26.67 15.11 14.63
CA PRO A 867 -28.06 14.72 14.44
C PRO A 867 -29.08 15.67 15.10
N ARG A 868 -28.62 16.61 15.91
CA ARG A 868 -29.47 17.61 16.60
C ARG A 868 -29.70 18.86 15.78
N ARG A 869 -29.18 18.94 14.54
CA ARG A 869 -29.35 20.12 13.67
C ARG A 869 -30.82 20.27 13.29
N PRO A 870 -31.51 21.35 13.73
CA PRO A 870 -32.92 21.54 13.43
C PRO A 870 -33.11 22.17 12.05
N ILE A 871 -34.22 21.88 11.38
CA ILE A 871 -34.57 22.59 10.12
C ILE A 871 -34.78 24.08 10.40
N ILE A 872 -35.47 24.41 11.50
CA ILE A 872 -35.70 25.78 11.95
C ILE A 872 -35.04 25.95 13.33
N PRO A 873 -33.98 26.76 13.46
CA PRO A 873 -33.26 26.90 14.73
C PRO A 873 -34.10 27.65 15.76
N THR A 874 -34.18 27.10 16.97
CA THR A 874 -34.78 27.77 18.15
C THR A 874 -33.72 28.57 18.91
N LYS A 875 -34.13 29.42 19.87
CA LYS A 875 -33.18 30.19 20.70
C LYS A 875 -32.20 29.29 21.46
N GLN A 876 -32.67 28.16 22.00
CA GLN A 876 -31.82 27.18 22.68
C GLN A 876 -30.74 26.62 21.75
N HIS A 877 -31.09 26.28 20.50
CA HIS A 877 -30.13 25.81 19.51
C HIS A 877 -29.08 26.88 19.16
N GLN A 878 -29.48 28.16 19.10
CA GLN A 878 -28.56 29.27 18.85
C GLN A 878 -27.60 29.49 20.01
N GLU A 879 -28.07 29.38 21.25
CA GLU A 879 -27.22 29.44 22.46
C GLU A 879 -26.20 28.29 22.52
N GLU A 880 -26.57 27.09 22.06
CA GLU A 880 -25.67 25.95 21.94
C GLU A 880 -24.74 26.00 20.72
N GLY A 881 -24.93 26.97 19.81
CA GLY A 881 -24.16 27.08 18.57
C GLY A 881 -24.44 25.98 17.54
N VAL A 882 -25.63 25.39 17.56
CA VAL A 882 -26.03 24.33 16.62
C VAL A 882 -26.43 24.93 15.28
N TYR A 883 -25.79 24.49 14.21
CA TYR A 883 -26.11 24.92 12.85
C TYR A 883 -27.49 24.42 12.39
N PRO A 884 -28.25 25.20 11.60
CA PRO A 884 -29.48 24.70 11.00
C PRO A 884 -29.18 23.53 10.05
N TYR A 885 -30.11 22.59 9.93
CA TYR A 885 -29.93 21.42 9.06
C TYR A 885 -29.92 21.82 7.59
N ILE A 886 -28.83 21.46 6.93
CA ILE A 886 -28.66 21.57 5.48
C ILE A 886 -28.33 20.15 5.01
N PRO A 887 -29.22 19.50 4.24
CA PRO A 887 -29.02 18.11 3.85
C PRO A 887 -27.81 17.94 2.94
N GLU A 888 -27.51 18.90 2.07
CA GLU A 888 -26.43 18.82 1.09
C GLU A 888 -25.08 19.25 1.69
N LEU A 889 -24.13 18.32 1.68
CA LEU A 889 -22.74 18.58 2.05
C LEU A 889 -21.96 18.99 0.80
N HIS A 890 -21.34 20.15 0.84
CA HIS A 890 -20.54 20.67 -0.26
C HIS A 890 -19.08 20.23 -0.10
N ILE A 891 -18.46 19.81 -1.20
CA ILE A 891 -17.01 19.62 -1.24
C ILE A 891 -16.37 21.00 -1.35
N ASN A 892 -15.68 21.41 -0.29
CA ASN A 892 -14.94 22.67 -0.28
C ASN A 892 -13.47 22.39 -0.65
N PRO A 893 -12.95 22.94 -1.76
CA PRO A 893 -11.55 22.76 -2.14
C PRO A 893 -10.55 23.18 -1.05
N MET A 894 -10.89 24.15 -0.19
CA MET A 894 -10.04 24.60 0.92
C MET A 894 -9.88 23.55 2.03
N THR A 895 -10.73 22.53 2.07
CA THR A 895 -10.68 21.43 3.06
C THR A 895 -9.96 20.19 2.54
N LEU A 896 -9.50 20.22 1.27
CA LEU A 896 -8.69 19.17 0.67
C LEU A 896 -7.25 19.27 1.17
N LEU A 897 -6.82 18.26 1.93
CA LEU A 897 -5.45 18.15 2.45
C LEU A 897 -4.43 17.94 1.34
N THR A 898 -4.85 17.33 0.23
CA THR A 898 -3.96 16.97 -0.86
C THR A 898 -3.79 18.08 -1.91
N TYR A 899 -4.48 19.23 -1.76
CA TYR A 899 -4.37 20.38 -2.68
C TYR A 899 -4.36 19.99 -4.17
N ASN A 900 -3.19 19.95 -4.83
CA ASN A 900 -3.02 19.61 -6.25
C ASN A 900 -2.47 18.20 -6.49
N GLN A 901 -2.23 17.42 -5.44
CA GLN A 901 -1.73 16.05 -5.49
C GLN A 901 -2.90 15.06 -5.45
N SER A 902 -3.20 14.41 -6.57
CA SER A 902 -4.19 13.33 -6.60
C SER A 902 -3.54 12.04 -6.10
N VAL A 903 -4.02 11.52 -4.97
CA VAL A 903 -3.56 10.26 -4.37
C VAL A 903 -4.40 9.12 -4.90
N GLU A 904 -3.84 8.38 -5.85
CA GLU A 904 -4.62 7.35 -6.54
C GLU A 904 -4.84 6.10 -5.68
N GLY A 905 -6.04 5.56 -5.80
CA GLY A 905 -6.37 4.24 -5.29
C GLY A 905 -6.27 4.05 -3.76
N ILE A 906 -6.58 5.08 -2.96
CA ILE A 906 -6.63 4.99 -1.49
C ILE A 906 -7.49 3.78 -1.06
N ARG A 907 -6.94 2.93 -0.19
CA ARG A 907 -7.61 1.77 0.41
C ARG A 907 -7.85 1.97 1.91
N GLY A 908 -6.94 2.67 2.58
CA GLY A 908 -7.03 2.94 4.01
C GLY A 908 -6.38 4.26 4.40
N ILE A 909 -6.74 4.74 5.58
CA ILE A 909 -6.17 5.94 6.19
C ILE A 909 -5.79 5.56 7.62
N HIS A 910 -4.49 5.52 7.89
CA HIS A 910 -3.96 5.32 9.23
C HIS A 910 -3.75 6.67 9.91
N ILE A 911 -4.10 6.75 11.19
CA ILE A 911 -4.05 8.00 11.98
C ILE A 911 -3.32 7.70 13.27
N GLY A 912 -2.20 8.39 13.47
CA GLY A 912 -1.43 8.37 14.70
C GLY A 912 -1.66 9.65 15.51
N ALA A 913 -1.63 9.52 16.84
CA ALA A 913 -1.57 10.67 17.73
C ALA A 913 -0.14 11.24 17.74
N ALA A 914 -0.01 12.55 17.59
CA ALA A 914 1.26 13.24 17.88
C ALA A 914 1.38 13.49 19.40
N GLY A 915 2.56 13.91 19.86
CA GLY A 915 2.74 14.36 21.25
C GLY A 915 2.04 15.70 21.55
N LEU A 916 1.66 16.45 20.52
CA LEU A 916 0.80 17.62 20.61
C LEU A 916 -0.67 17.23 20.55
N GLU A 917 -1.48 17.75 21.46
CA GLU A 917 -2.92 17.46 21.52
C GLU A 917 -3.69 18.16 20.39
N SER A 918 -3.14 19.22 19.80
CA SER A 918 -3.74 19.88 18.64
C SER A 918 -3.59 19.13 17.32
N THR A 919 -2.63 18.20 17.24
CA THR A 919 -2.13 17.65 15.97
C THR A 919 -2.30 16.13 15.91
N SER A 920 -2.77 15.64 14.75
CA SER A 920 -2.73 14.21 14.41
C SER A 920 -1.91 14.01 13.15
N VAL A 921 -1.18 12.90 13.08
CA VAL A 921 -0.41 12.49 11.89
C VAL A 921 -1.25 11.51 11.06
N VAL A 922 -1.24 11.70 9.75
CA VAL A 922 -2.15 11.01 8.83
C VAL A 922 -1.32 10.38 7.71
N LEU A 923 -1.53 9.07 7.50
CA LEU A 923 -1.01 8.35 6.35
C LEU A 923 -2.18 7.77 5.56
N ALA A 924 -2.44 8.31 4.37
CA ALA A 924 -3.31 7.69 3.39
C ALA A 924 -2.49 6.70 2.57
N TYR A 925 -2.94 5.44 2.52
CA TYR A 925 -2.26 4.38 1.76
C TYR A 925 -3.21 3.68 0.79
N GLY A 926 -2.69 3.37 -0.38
CA GLY A 926 -3.46 2.83 -1.50
C GLY A 926 -2.54 2.23 -2.54
N LEU A 927 -2.70 2.67 -3.79
CA LEU A 927 -1.66 2.55 -4.81
C LEU A 927 -0.54 3.54 -4.49
N ASP A 928 -0.92 4.77 -4.14
CA ASP A 928 0.00 5.82 -3.70
C ASP A 928 0.03 5.94 -2.17
N LEU A 929 1.10 6.56 -1.67
CA LEU A 929 1.26 6.93 -0.26
C LEU A 929 1.26 8.45 -0.13
N PHE A 930 0.45 8.97 0.77
CA PHE A 930 0.42 10.38 1.12
C PHE A 930 0.43 10.54 2.63
N TYR A 931 1.40 11.28 3.13
CA TYR A 931 1.53 11.58 4.54
C TYR A 931 1.34 13.07 4.77
N THR A 932 0.65 13.44 5.85
CA THR A 932 0.49 14.83 6.26
C THR A 932 0.14 14.91 7.75
N ARG A 933 -0.01 16.14 8.25
CA ARG A 933 -0.45 16.45 9.62
C ARG A 933 -1.76 17.21 9.55
N ILE A 934 -2.67 16.91 10.45
CA ILE A 934 -3.95 17.62 10.56
C ILE A 934 -4.09 18.28 11.91
N MET A 935 -4.71 19.46 11.93
CA MET A 935 -4.91 20.26 13.13
C MET A 935 -6.40 20.67 13.24
N PRO A 936 -7.29 19.76 13.69
CA PRO A 936 -8.73 19.99 13.65
C PRO A 936 -9.21 21.27 14.35
N SER A 937 -8.52 21.67 15.43
CA SER A 937 -8.83 22.87 16.22
C SER A 937 -7.75 23.95 16.10
N GLN A 938 -6.95 23.94 15.02
CA GLN A 938 -5.73 24.74 14.88
C GLN A 938 -4.69 24.41 15.95
N MET A 939 -3.45 24.86 15.76
CA MET A 939 -2.36 24.67 16.74
C MET A 939 -2.55 25.62 17.93
N PHE A 940 -3.23 25.15 18.99
CA PHE A 940 -3.46 25.94 20.21
C PHE A 940 -2.39 25.73 21.30
N ASP A 941 -1.56 24.70 21.16
CA ASP A 941 -0.52 24.27 22.10
C ASP A 941 0.90 24.64 21.63
N VAL A 942 1.01 25.30 20.47
CA VAL A 942 2.29 25.80 19.91
C VAL A 942 2.17 27.31 19.68
N LEU A 943 3.28 28.02 19.84
CA LEU A 943 3.35 29.43 19.48
C LEU A 943 3.09 29.58 17.98
N LYS A 944 2.41 30.65 17.58
CA LYS A 944 2.11 30.87 16.16
C LYS A 944 3.39 30.97 15.32
N GLU A 945 3.33 30.46 14.10
CA GLU A 945 4.46 30.54 13.16
C GLU A 945 4.77 31.98 12.74
N ASP A 946 3.75 32.85 12.69
CA ASP A 946 3.85 34.27 12.36
C ASP A 946 4.17 35.17 13.57
N PHE A 947 4.69 34.58 14.66
CA PHE A 947 5.03 35.33 15.86
C PHE A 947 6.20 36.29 15.64
N ASP A 948 5.95 37.59 15.84
CA ASP A 948 6.94 38.65 15.61
C ASP A 948 7.91 38.79 16.81
N TYR A 949 8.97 37.97 16.78
CA TYR A 949 10.06 38.03 17.76
C TYR A 949 10.81 39.37 17.76
N PHE A 950 10.91 40.04 16.59
CA PHE A 950 11.64 41.29 16.45
C PHE A 950 10.89 42.44 17.14
N PHE A 951 9.58 42.52 16.92
CA PHE A 951 8.72 43.53 17.56
C PHE A 951 8.83 43.47 19.08
N ILE A 952 8.65 42.29 19.69
CA ILE A 952 8.73 42.13 21.15
C ILE A 952 10.13 42.45 21.68
N SER A 953 11.17 41.95 21.02
CA SER A 953 12.56 42.21 21.42
C SER A 953 12.90 43.70 21.34
N SER A 954 12.42 44.40 20.31
CA SER A 954 12.63 45.84 20.13
C SER A 954 11.90 46.67 21.21
N ILE A 955 10.68 46.28 21.59
CA ILE A 955 9.92 46.93 22.67
C ILE A 955 10.62 46.73 24.00
N LEU A 956 11.06 45.50 24.31
CA LEU A 956 11.80 45.20 25.54
C LEU A 956 13.07 46.05 25.65
N LEU A 957 13.86 46.11 24.58
CA LEU A 957 15.07 46.93 24.53
C LEU A 957 14.74 48.42 24.68
N GLY A 958 13.69 48.89 23.99
CA GLY A 958 13.19 50.25 24.09
C GLY A 958 12.76 50.62 25.51
N LEU A 959 12.04 49.73 26.20
CA LEU A 959 11.63 49.91 27.60
C LEU A 959 12.81 49.91 28.56
N VAL A 960 13.81 49.04 28.37
CA VAL A 960 15.03 49.03 29.18
C VAL A 960 15.78 50.36 29.00
N MET A 961 15.98 50.81 27.76
CA MET A 961 16.65 52.08 27.48
C MET A 961 15.87 53.27 28.04
N ALA A 962 14.55 53.30 27.87
CA ALA A 962 13.69 54.32 28.45
C ALA A 962 13.78 54.34 29.98
N THR A 963 13.81 53.17 30.62
CA THR A 963 13.95 53.05 32.08
C THR A 963 15.29 53.60 32.56
N LEU A 964 16.40 53.25 31.90
CA LEU A 964 17.73 53.77 32.24
C LEU A 964 17.82 55.29 32.05
N ILE A 965 17.27 55.81 30.95
CA ILE A 965 17.26 57.25 30.66
C ILE A 965 16.38 57.99 31.68
N THR A 966 15.15 57.52 31.92
CA THR A 966 14.22 58.17 32.85
C THR A 966 14.72 58.10 34.30
N HIS A 967 15.33 57.00 34.73
CA HIS A 967 15.98 56.89 36.03
C HIS A 967 17.08 57.94 36.18
N ARG A 968 17.95 58.11 35.18
CA ARG A 968 19.01 59.11 35.18
C ARG A 968 18.45 60.54 35.19
N LEU A 969 17.45 60.82 34.36
CA LEU A 969 16.78 62.13 34.31
C LEU A 969 16.07 62.46 35.64
N ALA A 970 15.43 61.47 36.27
CA ALA A 970 14.80 61.62 37.57
C ALA A 970 15.83 61.92 38.67
N ALA A 971 16.95 61.18 38.71
CA ALA A 971 18.05 61.43 39.63
C ALA A 971 18.67 62.83 39.47
N MET A 972 18.84 63.30 38.23
CA MET A 972 19.30 64.67 37.96
C MET A 972 18.27 65.72 38.41
N LYS A 973 16.97 65.46 38.20
CA LYS A 973 15.89 66.36 38.63
C LYS A 973 15.76 66.44 40.15
N THR A 974 15.87 65.31 40.87
CA THR A 974 15.83 65.29 42.34
C THR A 974 17.06 65.98 42.94
N LEU A 975 18.24 65.75 42.38
CA LEU A 975 19.47 66.47 42.77
C LEU A 975 19.31 67.99 42.54
N ASN A 976 18.87 68.43 41.37
CA ASN A 976 18.64 69.86 41.11
C ASN A 976 17.58 70.48 42.04
N ARG A 977 16.59 69.70 42.49
CA ARG A 977 15.58 70.14 43.46
C ARG A 977 16.16 70.23 44.88
N SER A 978 17.09 69.37 45.25
CA SER A 978 17.71 69.41 46.59
C SER A 978 18.80 70.47 46.73
N TRP A 979 19.38 70.92 45.61
CA TRP A 979 20.39 72.00 45.58
C TRP A 979 19.77 73.42 45.50
N ARG A 980 18.45 73.51 45.28
CA ARG A 980 17.66 74.74 45.48
C ARG A 980 17.05 74.72 46.87
#